data_AF-A0AA96YA59-F1
#
_entry.id   AF-A0AA96YA59-F1
#
_cell.length_a   1.000
_cell.length_b   1.000
_cell.length_c   1.000
_cell.angle_alpha   90.00
_cell.angle_beta   90.00
_cell.angle_gamma   90.00
#
_symmetry.space_group_name_H-M   'P 1'
#
loop_
_entity.id
_entity.type
_entity.pdbx_description
1 polymer ?
#
loop_
_entity_poly.entity_id
_entity_poly.type
_entity_poly.pdbx_seq_one_letter_code
_entity_poly.pdbx_strand_id
1 'polypeptide(L)'
;MSLKRRHFLMFMGASAGSLALQPLVQNGQKLSPALEGTPASAQTATLPFTPVKGPMPVETDGVSLTNQISQYSTFAVKDDMVLPPGYTYDIIASWGDKVGEKDHFGYNNDYLSLIETAPNEGFLVVNHEYISAKPWAQTYKQVIGVDLPFADVKAAAMAAPDGKIDASSLPSNDPLRQKIYAISKAAQYDAGVSVISVRKNANGVWERTYSRADRRITGISGLEDGRYLKATGPATVIFKKTSGQGFIDGLGDKIIGTHQNCSGGTTPWGTAFVSEENFQGEVPEPVYADGTSFPHSNTPFQWVTAEGEIEDIAGQGNVLGYQGNKYGWLVEIDPANPNDFGTKHTWLGRYRHEGFGIRAEAGKKLCVYSGCDRRSGHLYKFVSAGTVRDPKSKANSRLLEDGMLYAAKFNPDGTGSWIALKADTPVNPDLPSAHVGGMITLPKRPEGGVVRVTDDAAIATFKSQFRTLGDLYTGNAAEKQGAILIDAHFAANAAGATCTARPEDTDIAPDGSLFIAFTSGSSSSSDGSPHKEVFKAPTGESQWEYGWIMKLVETNNDPAAMTFRWEMLALGGEPADGGLGFANPDNLEIDAKGNIWMVTDMSTDKHNLEVSSRIKSDGSKVSQSNLRGLYGNNSIWYIPTSGPNAGEAFMFGYGPMDCETTGPFLSKDQTTLFLSVQHPGEYSGVRENMKSEVRKFAMRTTDGKEFMQEREVPIGSNWPGKRPNDPPKPSVIAVRRTNGAPLV
;
A
#
# COMPACT_ATOMS: atom_id res chain seq x y z
N MET A 1 12.48 -13.75 36.93
CA MET A 1 12.65 -14.32 35.57
C MET A 1 11.26 -14.63 35.04
N SER A 2 10.76 -13.79 34.15
CA SER A 2 9.42 -13.90 33.55
C SER A 2 9.51 -14.82 32.35
N LEU A 3 8.77 -15.94 32.33
CA LEU A 3 8.55 -16.71 31.11
C LEU A 3 7.87 -15.79 30.08
N LYS A 4 8.54 -15.53 28.95
CA LYS A 4 7.98 -14.70 27.88
C LYS A 4 6.64 -15.31 27.44
N ARG A 5 5.53 -14.59 27.65
CA ARG A 5 4.15 -15.01 27.32
C ARG A 5 4.02 -15.50 25.87
N ARG A 6 4.83 -14.95 24.95
CA ARG A 6 4.91 -15.34 23.54
C ARG A 6 5.50 -16.74 23.29
N HIS A 7 6.50 -17.18 24.05
CA HIS A 7 7.05 -18.54 23.91
C HIS A 7 6.07 -19.59 24.45
N PHE A 8 5.26 -19.22 25.44
CA PHE A 8 4.20 -20.08 25.96
C PHE A 8 3.03 -20.24 24.96
N LEU A 9 2.70 -19.19 24.21
CA LEU A 9 1.65 -19.24 23.18
C LEU A 9 2.09 -19.98 21.91
N MET A 10 3.34 -19.81 21.44
CA MET A 10 3.88 -20.64 20.34
C MET A 10 3.91 -22.13 20.70
N PHE A 11 4.24 -22.48 21.95
CA PHE A 11 4.30 -23.88 22.39
C PHE A 11 2.93 -24.59 22.36
N MET A 12 1.84 -23.87 22.65
CA MET A 12 0.48 -24.41 22.58
C MET A 12 -0.04 -24.54 21.14
N GLY A 13 0.42 -23.69 20.21
CA GLY A 13 0.07 -23.77 18.78
C GLY A 13 0.75 -24.92 18.04
N ALA A 14 1.96 -25.30 18.45
CA ALA A 14 2.75 -26.38 17.83
C ALA A 14 2.34 -27.80 18.27
N SER A 15 1.40 -27.95 19.19
CA SER A 15 0.99 -29.24 19.76
C SER A 15 -0.53 -29.48 19.71
N ALA A 16 -1.14 -29.33 18.53
CA ALA A 16 -2.46 -29.88 18.25
C ALA A 16 -2.37 -31.40 17.95
N GLY A 17 -1.97 -32.16 18.97
CA GLY A 17 -2.08 -33.61 19.02
C GLY A 17 -2.83 -33.99 20.30
N SER A 18 -4.11 -34.30 20.14
CA SER A 18 -5.06 -34.65 21.20
C SER A 18 -4.50 -35.64 22.22
N LEU A 19 -4.30 -35.24 23.48
CA LEU A 19 -4.35 -36.16 24.63
C LEU A 19 -4.78 -35.40 25.89
N ALA A 20 -5.87 -35.88 26.47
CA ALA A 20 -6.38 -35.48 27.78
C ALA A 20 -5.32 -35.71 28.87
N LEU A 21 -5.29 -34.84 29.90
CA LEU A 21 -5.07 -35.19 31.32
C LEU A 21 -5.00 -33.90 32.18
N GLN A 22 -6.03 -33.69 33.01
CA GLN A 22 -5.90 -33.10 34.36
C GLN A 22 -5.93 -34.26 35.38
N PRO A 23 -5.52 -34.08 36.65
CA PRO A 23 -4.23 -33.64 37.14
C PRO A 23 -3.58 -34.74 38.02
N LEU A 24 -2.30 -35.03 37.82
CA LEU A 24 -1.45 -35.68 38.84
C LEU A 24 -0.43 -34.64 39.30
N VAL A 25 -0.89 -33.71 40.13
CA VAL A 25 0.00 -32.91 40.98
C VAL A 25 -0.05 -33.56 42.36
N GLN A 26 0.82 -34.54 42.58
CA GLN A 26 1.23 -34.95 43.91
C GLN A 26 2.61 -35.61 43.80
N ASN A 27 3.53 -35.09 44.60
CA ASN A 27 4.93 -35.49 44.84
C ASN A 27 6.00 -34.72 44.07
N GLY A 28 6.64 -33.83 44.83
CA GLY A 28 7.76 -32.98 44.42
C GLY A 28 9.01 -33.78 44.04
N GLN A 29 9.17 -34.01 42.74
CA GLN A 29 10.47 -34.27 42.12
C GLN A 29 10.82 -33.09 41.21
N LYS A 30 12.03 -32.56 41.42
CA LYS A 30 12.63 -31.50 40.61
C LYS A 30 12.81 -31.98 39.16
N LEU A 31 12.17 -31.31 38.22
CA LEU A 31 12.59 -31.33 36.82
C LEU A 31 13.82 -30.42 36.65
N SER A 32 14.82 -30.95 35.95
CA SER A 32 16.15 -30.38 35.73
C SER A 32 16.14 -28.99 35.07
N PRO A 33 17.15 -28.13 35.30
CA PRO A 33 17.26 -26.84 34.65
C PRO A 33 17.85 -27.03 33.25
N ALA A 34 17.00 -27.01 32.22
CA ALA A 34 17.42 -26.94 30.83
C ALA A 34 16.49 -26.01 30.05
N LEU A 35 16.30 -24.79 30.56
CA LEU A 35 15.68 -23.66 29.85
C LEU A 35 16.33 -22.37 30.37
N GLU A 36 17.66 -22.29 30.24
CA GLU A 36 18.32 -20.98 30.20
C GLU A 36 18.05 -20.40 28.82
N GLY A 37 17.42 -19.23 28.77
CA GLY A 37 17.20 -18.49 27.53
C GLY A 37 18.54 -18.20 26.87
N THR A 38 18.68 -18.58 25.60
CA THR A 38 19.83 -18.23 24.79
C THR A 38 19.98 -16.69 24.76
N PRO A 39 21.16 -16.14 25.05
CA PRO A 39 21.37 -14.69 24.99
C PRO A 39 21.11 -14.16 23.57
N ALA A 40 20.66 -12.92 23.43
CA ALA A 40 20.36 -12.28 22.15
C ALA A 40 21.54 -12.32 21.14
N SER A 41 22.78 -12.43 21.61
CA SER A 41 23.96 -12.63 20.75
C SER A 41 23.99 -13.99 20.05
N ALA A 42 23.28 -15.00 20.58
CA ALA A 42 23.12 -16.31 19.93
C ALA A 42 21.99 -16.30 18.88
N GLN A 43 21.02 -15.39 18.98
CA GLN A 43 19.94 -15.23 17.99
C GLN A 43 20.43 -14.54 16.70
N THR A 44 21.33 -13.55 16.82
CA THR A 44 21.92 -12.87 15.64
C THR A 44 23.01 -13.68 14.93
N ALA A 45 23.61 -14.67 15.59
CA ALA A 45 24.68 -15.51 15.02
C ALA A 45 24.25 -16.37 13.81
N THR A 46 22.96 -16.45 13.52
CA THR A 46 22.39 -17.21 12.39
C THR A 46 21.85 -16.33 11.27
N LEU A 47 21.90 -15.00 11.41
CA LEU A 47 21.46 -14.08 10.37
C LEU A 47 22.54 -13.89 9.30
N PRO A 48 22.15 -13.75 8.03
CA PRO A 48 23.06 -13.57 6.90
C PRO A 48 23.61 -12.13 6.79
N PHE A 49 23.11 -11.19 7.60
CA PHE A 49 23.53 -9.80 7.71
C PHE A 49 23.49 -9.29 9.15
N THR A 50 24.19 -8.18 9.41
CA THR A 50 24.11 -7.45 10.68
C THR A 50 23.00 -6.39 10.58
N PRO A 51 21.93 -6.43 11.38
CA PRO A 51 20.85 -5.45 11.31
C PRO A 51 21.34 -4.01 11.43
N VAL A 52 20.68 -3.10 10.71
CA VAL A 52 20.94 -1.66 10.80
C VAL A 52 20.39 -1.16 12.12
N LYS A 53 21.20 -0.37 12.84
CA LYS A 53 20.76 0.29 14.07
C LYS A 53 19.86 1.47 13.75
N GLY A 54 18.57 1.33 14.02
CA GLY A 54 17.58 2.41 13.97
C GLY A 54 17.64 3.37 15.17
N PRO A 55 16.73 4.36 15.24
CA PRO A 55 16.68 5.32 16.35
C PRO A 55 16.09 4.73 17.63
N MET A 56 15.35 3.63 17.55
CA MET A 56 14.67 2.98 18.68
C MET A 56 15.39 1.70 19.10
N PRO A 57 15.57 1.44 20.41
CA PRO A 57 16.08 0.15 20.85
C PRO A 57 15.05 -0.95 20.59
N VAL A 58 15.45 -2.02 19.92
CA VAL A 58 14.63 -3.24 19.73
C VAL A 58 15.29 -4.46 20.37
N GLU A 59 14.51 -5.51 20.65
CA GLU A 59 15.05 -6.73 21.28
C GLU A 59 16.12 -7.40 20.41
N THR A 60 15.95 -7.34 19.08
CA THR A 60 16.82 -7.96 18.08
C THR A 60 18.18 -7.29 17.91
N ASP A 61 18.37 -6.08 18.46
CA ASP A 61 19.68 -5.40 18.51
C ASP A 61 20.65 -6.09 19.49
N GLY A 62 20.14 -6.91 20.40
CA GLY A 62 20.95 -7.61 21.41
C GLY A 62 21.62 -6.71 22.44
N VAL A 63 21.20 -5.44 22.55
CA VAL A 63 21.69 -4.49 23.55
C VAL A 63 21.02 -4.73 24.89
N SER A 64 21.81 -4.97 25.94
CA SER A 64 21.28 -5.16 27.30
C SER A 64 20.53 -3.92 27.80
N LEU A 65 19.50 -4.12 28.62
CA LEU A 65 18.69 -3.04 29.21
C LEU A 65 19.53 -1.95 29.88
N THR A 66 20.61 -2.33 30.58
CA THR A 66 21.53 -1.38 31.24
C THR A 66 22.28 -0.48 30.28
N ASN A 67 22.48 -0.92 29.04
CA ASN A 67 23.27 -0.22 28.03
C ASN A 67 22.40 0.53 27.02
N GLN A 68 21.11 0.18 26.89
CA GLN A 68 20.20 0.80 25.89
C GLN A 68 20.19 2.32 25.98
N ILE A 69 20.02 2.90 27.18
CA ILE A 69 20.01 4.37 27.33
C ILE A 69 21.32 4.97 26.77
N SER A 70 22.47 4.49 27.23
CA SER A 70 23.77 5.03 26.79
C SER A 70 24.02 4.88 25.29
N GLN A 71 23.46 3.85 24.65
CA GLN A 71 23.65 3.59 23.23
C GLN A 71 22.62 4.30 22.33
N TYR A 72 21.45 4.67 22.84
CA TYR A 72 20.37 5.28 22.07
C TYR A 72 20.10 6.75 22.46
N SER A 73 20.83 7.32 23.41
CA SER A 73 20.70 8.74 23.79
C SER A 73 21.06 9.73 22.68
N THR A 74 21.75 9.29 21.62
CA THR A 74 21.98 10.12 20.43
C THR A 74 21.73 9.32 19.15
N PHE A 75 21.25 10.00 18.11
CA PHE A 75 21.07 9.43 16.77
C PHE A 75 21.29 10.50 15.70
N ALA A 76 21.78 10.11 14.53
CA ALA A 76 21.95 11.03 13.40
C ALA A 76 21.29 10.44 12.16
N VAL A 77 20.20 11.05 11.73
CA VAL A 77 19.45 10.63 10.55
C VAL A 77 20.27 10.92 9.30
N LYS A 78 20.16 10.07 8.29
CA LYS A 78 20.82 10.23 7.00
C LYS A 78 19.78 10.52 5.94
N ASP A 79 20.03 11.55 5.13
CA ASP A 79 19.32 11.79 3.88
C ASP A 79 19.91 10.89 2.78
N ASP A 80 19.84 9.57 3.01
CA ASP A 80 20.40 8.55 2.14
C ASP A 80 19.76 7.18 2.40
N MET A 81 19.91 6.27 1.45
CA MET A 81 19.61 4.85 1.63
C MET A 81 20.69 4.21 2.52
N VAL A 82 20.29 3.78 3.72
CA VAL A 82 21.19 3.14 4.70
C VAL A 82 20.94 1.64 4.74
N LEU A 83 22.00 0.86 4.57
CA LEU A 83 21.98 -0.59 4.43
C LEU A 83 22.99 -1.27 5.36
N PRO A 84 22.91 -2.59 5.56
CA PRO A 84 23.86 -3.31 6.41
C PRO A 84 25.29 -3.25 5.86
N PRO A 85 26.31 -3.38 6.71
CA PRO A 85 27.69 -3.55 6.25
C PRO A 85 27.82 -4.70 5.24
N GLY A 86 28.53 -4.46 4.14
CA GLY A 86 28.70 -5.44 3.05
C GLY A 86 27.60 -5.40 1.98
N TYR A 87 26.65 -4.47 2.08
CA TYR A 87 25.65 -4.19 1.06
C TYR A 87 25.94 -2.86 0.36
N THR A 88 25.43 -2.74 -0.85
CA THR A 88 25.46 -1.53 -1.67
C THR A 88 24.20 -1.45 -2.50
N TYR A 89 23.95 -0.29 -3.10
CA TYR A 89 22.84 -0.10 -4.02
C TYR A 89 23.29 0.66 -5.27
N ASP A 90 22.68 0.33 -6.40
CA ASP A 90 22.88 1.00 -7.68
C ASP A 90 21.56 1.66 -8.11
N ILE A 91 21.61 2.89 -8.64
CA ILE A 91 20.41 3.57 -9.17
C ILE A 91 20.12 3.04 -10.58
N ILE A 92 18.91 2.56 -10.80
CA ILE A 92 18.46 2.00 -12.09
C ILE A 92 17.80 3.07 -12.95
N ALA A 93 16.95 3.90 -12.35
CA ALA A 93 16.26 5.00 -13.01
C ALA A 93 15.80 6.02 -11.96
N SER A 94 15.86 7.30 -12.32
CA SER A 94 15.30 8.41 -11.55
C SER A 94 14.27 9.18 -12.38
N TRP A 95 13.37 9.91 -11.71
CA TRP A 95 12.48 10.86 -12.38
C TRP A 95 13.24 11.77 -13.36
N GLY A 96 12.68 11.91 -14.56
CA GLY A 96 13.26 12.67 -15.67
C GLY A 96 14.25 11.88 -16.55
N ASP A 97 14.70 10.70 -16.13
CA ASP A 97 15.56 9.86 -16.98
C ASP A 97 14.81 9.39 -18.22
N LYS A 98 15.51 9.23 -19.35
CA LYS A 98 14.88 8.83 -20.62
C LYS A 98 14.21 7.44 -20.56
N VAL A 99 13.01 7.34 -21.13
CA VAL A 99 12.27 6.09 -21.38
C VAL A 99 11.85 6.06 -22.84
N GLY A 100 12.26 5.01 -23.57
CA GLY A 100 12.06 4.95 -25.02
C GLY A 100 12.73 6.13 -25.74
N GLU A 101 12.18 6.57 -26.86
CA GLU A 101 12.77 7.66 -27.65
C GLU A 101 12.35 9.06 -27.19
N LYS A 102 11.12 9.21 -26.70
CA LYS A 102 10.44 10.50 -26.49
C LYS A 102 9.96 10.74 -25.06
N ASP A 103 9.92 9.70 -24.23
CA ASP A 103 9.36 9.78 -22.90
C ASP A 103 10.46 9.90 -21.84
N HIS A 104 10.05 10.23 -20.62
CA HIS A 104 10.88 10.19 -19.43
C HIS A 104 10.23 9.33 -18.35
N PHE A 105 11.04 8.88 -17.41
CA PHE A 105 10.64 8.13 -16.24
C PHE A 105 9.82 9.02 -15.32
N GLY A 106 8.69 8.51 -14.84
CA GLY A 106 7.69 9.28 -14.11
C GLY A 106 8.14 9.71 -12.71
N TYR A 107 7.20 10.35 -12.00
CA TYR A 107 7.40 10.88 -10.65
C TYR A 107 6.79 9.96 -9.59
N ASN A 108 7.28 10.05 -8.35
CA ASN A 108 6.86 9.24 -7.20
C ASN A 108 6.66 7.76 -7.56
N ASN A 109 7.78 7.10 -7.86
CA ASN A 109 7.73 5.69 -8.18
C ASN A 109 7.40 4.88 -6.93
N ASP A 110 6.23 4.26 -6.92
CA ASP A 110 5.73 3.57 -5.75
C ASP A 110 6.16 2.11 -5.80
N TYR A 111 5.49 1.28 -6.60
CA TYR A 111 5.85 -0.13 -6.72
C TYR A 111 6.64 -0.49 -7.99
N LEU A 112 7.28 -1.65 -7.97
CA LEU A 112 7.91 -2.25 -9.15
C LEU A 112 7.73 -3.77 -9.19
N SER A 113 7.66 -4.30 -10.41
CA SER A 113 7.72 -5.74 -10.70
C SER A 113 8.82 -6.06 -11.69
N LEU A 114 9.66 -7.05 -11.37
CA LEU A 114 10.65 -7.58 -12.31
C LEU A 114 10.08 -8.79 -13.07
N ILE A 115 9.83 -8.59 -14.37
CA ILE A 115 9.46 -9.67 -15.29
C ILE A 115 10.73 -10.14 -16.02
N GLU A 116 11.38 -11.16 -15.49
CA GLU A 116 12.53 -11.80 -16.13
C GLU A 116 12.10 -12.52 -17.43
N THR A 117 12.73 -12.16 -18.55
CA THR A 117 12.52 -12.81 -19.85
C THR A 117 13.64 -13.80 -20.18
N ALA A 118 14.79 -13.63 -19.55
CA ALA A 118 15.92 -14.55 -19.54
C ALA A 118 16.62 -14.46 -18.17
N PRO A 119 17.49 -15.42 -17.80
CA PRO A 119 18.28 -15.28 -16.58
C PRO A 119 19.03 -13.95 -16.57
N ASN A 120 18.85 -13.17 -15.50
CA ASN A 120 19.48 -11.86 -15.32
C ASN A 120 19.09 -10.77 -16.34
N GLU A 121 17.97 -10.90 -17.04
CA GLU A 121 17.50 -9.90 -17.99
C GLU A 121 15.97 -9.87 -18.06
N GLY A 122 15.39 -8.69 -18.15
CA GLY A 122 13.93 -8.55 -18.19
C GLY A 122 13.46 -7.11 -18.24
N PHE A 123 12.23 -6.93 -17.78
CA PHE A 123 11.59 -5.63 -17.67
C PHE A 123 11.28 -5.32 -16.21
N LEU A 124 11.57 -4.10 -15.78
CA LEU A 124 10.89 -3.51 -14.63
C LEU A 124 9.64 -2.80 -15.12
N VAL A 125 8.51 -3.15 -14.52
CA VAL A 125 7.25 -2.39 -14.63
C VAL A 125 7.14 -1.59 -13.36
N VAL A 126 7.22 -0.26 -13.46
CA VAL A 126 7.33 0.65 -12.31
C VAL A 126 6.15 1.60 -12.29
N ASN A 127 5.45 1.65 -11.17
CA ASN A 127 4.30 2.51 -10.95
C ASN A 127 4.76 3.93 -10.60
N HIS A 128 3.92 4.92 -10.92
CA HIS A 128 4.11 6.34 -10.65
C HIS A 128 2.78 6.85 -10.12
N GLU A 129 2.72 7.12 -8.83
CA GLU A 129 1.44 7.21 -8.14
C GLU A 129 0.80 8.60 -8.27
N TYR A 130 1.34 9.58 -7.55
CA TYR A 130 0.83 10.96 -7.43
C TYR A 130 1.95 12.00 -7.58
N ILE A 131 1.61 13.27 -7.41
CA ILE A 131 2.57 14.38 -7.45
C ILE A 131 2.63 15.09 -6.10
N SER A 132 3.72 14.87 -5.35
CA SER A 132 4.09 15.70 -4.19
C SER A 132 4.31 17.15 -4.66
N ALA A 133 3.36 18.01 -4.33
CA ALA A 133 3.17 19.34 -4.90
C ALA A 133 4.40 20.24 -4.79
N LYS A 134 5.06 20.21 -3.64
CA LYS A 134 6.15 21.12 -3.28
C LYS A 134 7.46 20.77 -4.00
N PRO A 135 8.09 19.61 -3.78
CA PRO A 135 9.35 19.28 -4.45
C PRO A 135 9.21 19.22 -5.98
N TRP A 136 8.08 18.73 -6.49
CA TRP A 136 7.82 18.71 -7.93
C TRP A 136 7.82 20.12 -8.50
N ALA A 137 7.05 21.05 -7.94
CA ALA A 137 6.99 22.42 -8.45
C ALA A 137 8.30 23.20 -8.26
N GLN A 138 9.06 22.93 -7.19
CA GLN A 138 10.38 23.52 -6.95
C GLN A 138 11.39 23.14 -8.04
N THR A 139 11.29 21.91 -8.57
CA THR A 139 12.36 21.30 -9.37
C THR A 139 11.97 20.89 -10.78
N TYR A 140 10.68 20.97 -11.16
CA TYR A 140 10.16 20.53 -12.46
C TYR A 140 10.95 21.12 -13.63
N LYS A 141 11.20 22.44 -13.62
CA LYS A 141 11.99 23.09 -14.67
C LYS A 141 13.42 22.55 -14.73
N GLN A 142 14.04 22.28 -13.58
CA GLN A 142 15.41 21.78 -13.51
C GLN A 142 15.51 20.32 -14.01
N VAL A 143 14.51 19.49 -13.71
CA VAL A 143 14.51 18.07 -14.07
C VAL A 143 13.99 17.83 -15.49
N ILE A 144 12.86 18.45 -15.86
CA ILE A 144 12.15 18.22 -17.13
C ILE A 144 12.54 19.26 -18.20
N GLY A 145 13.03 20.44 -17.81
CA GLY A 145 13.41 21.49 -18.76
C GLY A 145 12.24 22.30 -19.32
N VAL A 146 11.04 22.18 -18.75
CA VAL A 146 9.82 22.85 -19.20
C VAL A 146 9.31 23.80 -18.11
N ASP A 147 8.90 25.01 -18.51
CA ASP A 147 8.23 25.96 -17.63
C ASP A 147 6.71 25.69 -17.60
N LEU A 148 6.12 25.70 -16.41
CA LEU A 148 4.68 25.59 -16.18
C LEU A 148 4.15 26.85 -15.48
N PRO A 149 2.86 27.19 -15.67
CA PRO A 149 2.25 28.43 -15.15
C PRO A 149 1.91 28.33 -13.65
N PHE A 150 2.87 27.89 -12.84
CA PHE A 150 2.71 27.60 -11.43
C PHE A 150 2.25 28.81 -10.61
N ALA A 151 2.89 29.97 -10.79
CA ALA A 151 2.57 31.17 -10.04
C ALA A 151 1.12 31.63 -10.27
N ASP A 152 0.67 31.61 -11.52
CA ASP A 152 -0.68 32.04 -11.89
C ASP A 152 -1.76 31.13 -11.30
N VAL A 153 -1.55 29.81 -11.37
CA VAL A 153 -2.52 28.83 -10.85
C VAL A 153 -2.53 28.83 -9.32
N LYS A 154 -1.38 28.96 -8.66
CA LYS A 154 -1.33 29.12 -7.19
C LYS A 154 -2.08 30.38 -6.75
N ALA A 155 -1.85 31.52 -7.40
CA ALA A 155 -2.54 32.77 -7.06
C ALA A 155 -4.06 32.63 -7.23
N ALA A 156 -4.52 31.97 -8.29
CA ALA A 156 -5.94 31.70 -8.51
C ALA A 156 -6.52 30.76 -7.44
N ALA A 157 -5.81 29.69 -7.08
CA ALA A 157 -6.24 28.73 -6.07
C ALA A 157 -6.30 29.37 -4.67
N MET A 158 -5.31 30.17 -4.27
CA MET A 158 -5.34 30.90 -2.99
C MET A 158 -6.52 31.89 -2.89
N ALA A 159 -6.99 32.41 -4.03
CA ALA A 159 -8.16 33.30 -4.08
C ALA A 159 -9.49 32.53 -4.12
N ALA A 160 -9.45 31.21 -4.38
CA ALA A 160 -10.63 30.36 -4.44
C ALA A 160 -11.01 29.83 -3.05
N PRO A 161 -12.31 29.59 -2.77
CA PRO A 161 -12.74 28.94 -1.54
C PRO A 161 -12.06 27.57 -1.34
N ASP A 162 -11.43 27.38 -0.18
CA ASP A 162 -10.68 26.17 0.19
C ASP A 162 -9.60 25.73 -0.82
N GLY A 163 -9.13 26.64 -1.70
CA GLY A 163 -8.16 26.28 -2.73
C GLY A 163 -8.72 25.56 -3.95
N LYS A 164 -10.04 25.42 -4.07
CA LYS A 164 -10.71 24.53 -5.04
C LYS A 164 -11.21 25.27 -6.26
N ILE A 165 -10.87 24.77 -7.45
CA ILE A 165 -11.29 25.33 -8.74
C ILE A 165 -11.96 24.26 -9.60
N ASP A 166 -13.25 24.43 -9.89
CA ASP A 166 -13.93 23.61 -10.89
C ASP A 166 -13.60 24.10 -12.31
N ALA A 167 -12.42 23.72 -12.80
CA ALA A 167 -11.93 24.09 -14.12
C ALA A 167 -12.80 23.54 -15.26
N SER A 168 -13.55 22.46 -15.02
CA SER A 168 -14.49 21.87 -15.98
C SER A 168 -15.65 22.81 -16.32
N SER A 169 -16.06 23.66 -15.37
CA SER A 169 -17.13 24.64 -15.52
C SER A 169 -16.72 25.92 -16.27
N LEU A 170 -15.42 26.19 -16.37
CA LEU A 170 -14.89 27.36 -17.07
C LEU A 170 -15.02 27.19 -18.59
N PRO A 171 -15.26 28.26 -19.37
CA PRO A 171 -15.22 28.20 -20.83
C PRO A 171 -13.92 27.58 -21.37
N SER A 172 -13.98 26.85 -22.49
CA SER A 172 -12.80 26.16 -23.04
C SER A 172 -11.66 27.10 -23.47
N ASN A 173 -11.96 28.36 -23.75
CA ASN A 173 -11.00 29.41 -24.07
C ASN A 173 -10.59 30.27 -22.86
N ASP A 174 -11.03 29.92 -21.65
CA ASP A 174 -10.66 30.62 -20.43
C ASP A 174 -9.16 30.44 -20.14
N PRO A 175 -8.39 31.53 -19.94
CA PRO A 175 -6.95 31.44 -19.70
C PRO A 175 -6.57 30.64 -18.44
N LEU A 176 -7.37 30.69 -17.37
CA LEU A 176 -7.11 29.93 -16.15
C LEU A 176 -7.34 28.43 -16.41
N ARG A 177 -8.42 28.06 -17.11
CA ARG A 177 -8.67 26.67 -17.52
C ARG A 177 -7.49 26.09 -18.31
N GLN A 178 -6.94 26.85 -19.26
CA GLN A 178 -5.79 26.41 -20.06
C GLN A 178 -4.53 26.20 -19.23
N LYS A 179 -4.29 27.06 -18.24
CA LYS A 179 -3.14 26.93 -17.32
C LYS A 179 -3.30 25.72 -16.39
N ILE A 180 -4.48 25.51 -15.83
CA ILE A 180 -4.80 24.33 -15.01
C ILE A 180 -4.67 23.05 -15.86
N TYR A 181 -5.17 23.06 -17.11
CA TYR A 181 -5.01 21.94 -18.04
C TYR A 181 -3.53 21.62 -18.31
N ALA A 182 -2.68 22.64 -18.52
CA ALA A 182 -1.25 22.43 -18.75
C ALA A 182 -0.55 21.76 -17.55
N ILE A 183 -0.84 22.21 -16.32
CA ILE A 183 -0.31 21.59 -15.10
C ILE A 183 -0.86 20.18 -14.92
N SER A 184 -2.17 20.00 -15.07
CA SER A 184 -2.85 18.71 -14.92
C SER A 184 -2.32 17.67 -15.91
N LYS A 185 -2.09 18.08 -17.16
CA LYS A 185 -1.50 17.23 -18.19
C LYS A 185 -0.05 16.85 -17.87
N ALA A 186 0.75 17.79 -17.37
CA ALA A 186 2.13 17.50 -16.95
C ALA A 186 2.19 16.55 -15.75
N ALA A 187 1.38 16.80 -14.73
CA ALA A 187 1.22 15.93 -13.56
C ALA A 187 0.81 14.51 -13.97
N GLN A 188 -0.22 14.37 -14.80
CA GLN A 188 -0.71 13.07 -15.27
C GLN A 188 0.19 12.42 -16.33
N TYR A 189 1.15 13.15 -16.91
CA TYR A 189 2.24 12.57 -17.70
C TYR A 189 3.30 11.93 -16.80
N ASP A 190 3.56 12.54 -15.64
CA ASP A 190 4.50 12.03 -14.64
C ASP A 190 3.92 10.84 -13.86
N ALA A 191 2.60 10.76 -13.67
CA ALA A 191 1.90 9.57 -13.15
C ALA A 191 1.76 8.43 -14.18
N GLY A 192 1.33 7.25 -13.73
CA GLY A 192 1.10 6.08 -14.58
C GLY A 192 2.14 4.98 -14.37
N VAL A 193 2.68 4.44 -15.47
CA VAL A 193 3.61 3.31 -15.45
C VAL A 193 4.79 3.56 -16.39
N SER A 194 5.98 3.15 -15.96
CA SER A 194 7.16 3.02 -16.80
C SER A 194 7.49 1.54 -17.00
N VAL A 195 7.56 1.10 -18.26
CA VAL A 195 8.13 -0.21 -18.62
C VAL A 195 9.54 0.03 -19.09
N ILE A 196 10.53 -0.55 -18.41
CA ILE A 196 11.95 -0.32 -18.69
C ILE A 196 12.72 -1.63 -18.73
N SER A 197 13.61 -1.77 -19.70
CA SER A 197 14.44 -2.98 -19.84
C SER A 197 15.71 -2.90 -19.00
N VAL A 198 16.04 -4.01 -18.33
CA VAL A 198 17.21 -4.14 -17.46
C VAL A 198 17.94 -5.46 -17.66
N ARG A 199 19.24 -5.46 -17.40
CA ARG A 199 20.07 -6.67 -17.35
C ARG A 199 21.12 -6.58 -16.25
N LYS A 200 21.56 -7.72 -15.73
CA LYS A 200 22.71 -7.81 -14.84
C LYS A 200 23.98 -8.02 -15.66
N ASN A 201 24.98 -7.17 -15.49
CA ASN A 201 26.27 -7.31 -16.14
C ASN A 201 27.18 -8.32 -15.41
N ALA A 202 28.37 -8.57 -15.97
CA ALA A 202 29.32 -9.56 -15.45
C ALA A 202 29.84 -9.25 -14.03
N ASN A 203 29.73 -8.00 -13.57
CA ASN A 203 30.11 -7.60 -12.21
C ASN A 203 28.95 -7.76 -11.20
N GLY A 204 27.81 -8.29 -11.63
CA GLY A 204 26.63 -8.46 -10.81
C GLY A 204 25.80 -7.18 -10.62
N VAL A 205 26.09 -6.11 -11.38
CA VAL A 205 25.36 -4.83 -11.33
C VAL A 205 24.22 -4.86 -12.34
N TRP A 206 23.03 -4.45 -11.92
CA TRP A 206 21.89 -4.26 -12.83
C TRP A 206 21.96 -2.91 -13.52
N GLU A 207 21.71 -2.89 -14.83
CA GLU A 207 21.78 -1.69 -15.67
C GLU A 207 20.62 -1.64 -16.67
N ARG A 208 20.23 -0.43 -17.08
CA ARG A 208 19.25 -0.20 -18.16
C ARG A 208 19.81 -0.68 -19.50
N THR A 209 18.96 -1.31 -20.32
CA THR A 209 19.34 -1.69 -21.70
C THR A 209 18.79 -0.75 -22.76
N TYR A 210 17.84 0.12 -22.41
CA TYR A 210 17.17 1.08 -23.31
C TYR A 210 16.60 0.41 -24.57
N SER A 211 15.94 -0.73 -24.39
CA SER A 211 15.28 -1.47 -25.46
C SER A 211 14.20 -0.65 -26.15
N ARG A 212 13.81 -1.06 -27.36
CA ARG A 212 12.67 -0.45 -28.08
C ARG A 212 11.31 -0.70 -27.41
N ALA A 213 11.24 -1.63 -26.44
CA ALA A 213 10.03 -1.89 -25.69
C ALA A 213 9.86 -0.96 -24.49
N ASP A 214 10.91 -0.19 -24.13
CA ASP A 214 10.83 0.84 -23.10
C ASP A 214 9.78 1.89 -23.49
N ARG A 215 8.80 2.12 -22.61
CA ARG A 215 7.65 3.00 -22.90
C ARG A 215 6.99 3.51 -21.62
N ARG A 216 6.26 4.61 -21.73
CA ARG A 216 5.32 5.07 -20.72
C ARG A 216 3.87 4.69 -21.05
N ILE A 217 3.13 4.33 -20.01
CA ILE A 217 1.67 4.27 -19.98
C ILE A 217 1.25 5.31 -18.93
N THR A 218 1.03 6.54 -19.35
CA THR A 218 0.75 7.68 -18.45
C THR A 218 -0.74 7.80 -18.11
N GLY A 219 -1.06 8.65 -17.13
CA GLY A 219 -2.42 9.07 -16.81
C GLY A 219 -3.19 9.68 -17.98
N ILE A 220 -2.50 10.18 -19.01
CA ILE A 220 -3.12 10.73 -20.22
C ILE A 220 -3.03 9.81 -21.46
N SER A 221 -2.63 8.55 -21.31
CA SER A 221 -2.61 7.60 -22.46
C SER A 221 -4.01 7.48 -23.07
N GLY A 222 -4.12 7.56 -24.38
CA GLY A 222 -5.41 7.58 -25.08
C GLY A 222 -6.05 8.96 -25.22
N LEU A 223 -5.65 9.96 -24.42
CA LEU A 223 -6.27 11.30 -24.49
C LEU A 223 -6.06 11.95 -25.87
N GLU A 224 -4.85 11.85 -26.42
CA GLU A 224 -4.47 12.52 -27.69
C GLU A 224 -3.83 11.57 -28.72
N ASP A 225 -3.47 10.35 -28.32
CA ASP A 225 -2.68 9.41 -29.14
C ASP A 225 -3.46 8.14 -29.53
N GLY A 226 -4.70 7.99 -29.05
CA GLY A 226 -5.55 6.83 -29.30
C GLY A 226 -5.13 5.53 -28.59
N ARG A 227 -4.09 5.55 -27.73
CA ARG A 227 -3.57 4.41 -26.97
C ARG A 227 -4.37 4.17 -25.68
N TYR A 228 -5.68 4.01 -25.82
CA TYR A 228 -6.59 3.77 -24.69
C TYR A 228 -6.30 2.45 -23.99
N LEU A 229 -6.51 2.44 -22.68
CA LEU A 229 -6.61 1.20 -21.92
C LEU A 229 -7.91 0.47 -22.28
N LYS A 230 -7.89 -0.86 -22.11
CA LYS A 230 -9.04 -1.75 -22.32
C LYS A 230 -9.68 -2.10 -20.99
N ALA A 231 -10.89 -2.65 -21.04
CA ALA A 231 -11.53 -3.27 -19.89
C ALA A 231 -12.27 -4.56 -20.27
N THR A 232 -12.37 -5.48 -19.32
CA THR A 232 -13.14 -6.73 -19.43
C THR A 232 -14.08 -6.89 -18.23
N GLY A 233 -15.02 -7.83 -18.30
CA GLY A 233 -15.95 -8.13 -17.20
C GLY A 233 -17.19 -7.22 -17.14
N PRO A 234 -18.04 -7.38 -16.10
CA PRO A 234 -19.40 -6.85 -16.09
C PRO A 234 -19.52 -5.33 -16.08
N ALA A 235 -18.56 -4.60 -15.50
CA ALA A 235 -18.62 -3.14 -15.42
C ALA A 235 -18.52 -2.46 -16.80
N THR A 236 -18.00 -3.16 -17.82
CA THR A 236 -17.94 -2.64 -19.19
C THR A 236 -19.30 -2.30 -19.78
N VAL A 237 -20.39 -2.95 -19.31
CA VAL A 237 -21.76 -2.60 -19.69
C VAL A 237 -22.12 -1.19 -19.20
N ILE A 238 -21.67 -0.80 -18.01
CA ILE A 238 -21.91 0.54 -17.46
C ILE A 238 -21.05 1.58 -18.18
N PHE A 239 -19.79 1.25 -18.51
CA PHE A 239 -18.92 2.15 -19.27
C PHE A 239 -19.48 2.49 -20.67
N LYS A 240 -20.23 1.55 -21.27
CA LYS A 240 -20.86 1.71 -22.60
C LYS A 240 -22.19 2.46 -22.59
N LYS A 241 -22.69 2.89 -21.43
CA LYS A 241 -23.93 3.65 -21.36
C LYS A 241 -23.82 4.94 -22.16
N THR A 242 -24.88 5.28 -22.86
CA THR A 242 -25.05 6.57 -23.56
C THR A 242 -25.98 7.51 -22.80
N SER A 243 -26.64 7.03 -21.75
CA SER A 243 -27.47 7.79 -20.83
C SER A 243 -27.51 7.11 -19.46
N GLY A 244 -27.73 7.90 -18.40
CA GLY A 244 -27.74 7.45 -17.01
C GLY A 244 -27.97 8.63 -16.07
N GLN A 245 -27.87 8.39 -14.77
CA GLN A 245 -28.05 9.44 -13.75
C GLN A 245 -26.88 10.42 -13.66
N GLY A 246 -25.66 9.93 -13.96
CA GLY A 246 -24.42 10.65 -13.77
C GLY A 246 -23.67 11.02 -15.05
N PHE A 247 -22.39 11.33 -14.88
CA PHE A 247 -21.49 11.74 -15.95
C PHE A 247 -21.08 10.55 -16.84
N ILE A 248 -21.05 10.79 -18.15
CA ILE A 248 -20.69 9.85 -19.21
C ILE A 248 -19.77 10.59 -20.20
N ASP A 249 -18.57 10.07 -20.45
CA ASP A 249 -17.55 10.70 -21.31
C ASP A 249 -17.77 10.50 -22.82
N GLY A 250 -18.68 9.59 -23.20
CA GLY A 250 -18.95 9.26 -24.61
C GLY A 250 -17.89 8.38 -25.28
N LEU A 251 -16.91 7.87 -24.54
CA LEU A 251 -15.83 7.02 -25.07
C LEU A 251 -16.17 5.52 -25.06
N GLY A 252 -17.31 5.14 -24.47
CA GLY A 252 -17.68 3.74 -24.26
C GLY A 252 -16.75 3.08 -23.24
N ASP A 253 -16.24 1.88 -23.53
CA ASP A 253 -15.29 1.16 -22.67
C ASP A 253 -13.82 1.52 -22.90
N LYS A 254 -13.53 2.52 -23.74
CA LYS A 254 -12.18 3.09 -23.85
C LYS A 254 -11.88 3.94 -22.61
N ILE A 255 -10.67 3.80 -22.08
CA ILE A 255 -10.24 4.45 -20.84
C ILE A 255 -9.00 5.30 -21.10
N ILE A 256 -9.02 6.54 -20.61
CA ILE A 256 -7.87 7.45 -20.66
C ILE A 256 -6.97 7.15 -19.46
N GLY A 257 -5.79 6.62 -19.77
CA GLY A 257 -4.70 6.37 -18.85
C GLY A 257 -5.03 5.55 -17.60
N THR A 258 -4.05 5.54 -16.72
CA THR A 258 -4.09 4.98 -15.36
C THR A 258 -3.21 5.88 -14.48
N HIS A 259 -3.61 6.08 -13.23
CA HIS A 259 -2.99 7.03 -12.31
C HIS A 259 -3.28 6.60 -10.88
N GLN A 260 -2.65 7.24 -9.88
CA GLN A 260 -2.69 6.77 -8.49
C GLN A 260 -2.29 5.30 -8.44
N ASN A 261 -1.29 4.96 -9.27
CA ASN A 261 -0.75 3.61 -9.38
C ASN A 261 0.14 3.39 -8.17
N CYS A 262 -0.41 2.73 -7.16
CA CYS A 262 0.26 2.50 -5.89
C CYS A 262 1.13 1.24 -6.03
N SER A 263 0.64 0.12 -5.50
CA SER A 263 1.30 -1.19 -5.52
C SER A 263 0.90 -2.07 -6.73
N GLY A 264 1.16 -3.36 -6.67
CA GLY A 264 0.90 -4.27 -7.78
C GLY A 264 1.27 -5.72 -7.49
N GLY A 265 1.72 -6.41 -8.52
CA GLY A 265 2.20 -7.78 -8.40
C GLY A 265 2.49 -8.42 -9.76
N THR A 266 3.03 -9.63 -9.73
CA THR A 266 3.46 -10.34 -10.93
C THR A 266 2.67 -11.61 -11.15
N THR A 267 2.23 -11.85 -12.38
CA THR A 267 1.61 -13.12 -12.74
C THR A 267 2.65 -14.19 -13.09
N PRO A 268 2.36 -15.48 -12.84
CA PRO A 268 3.24 -16.56 -13.26
C PRO A 268 3.43 -16.71 -14.78
N TRP A 269 2.65 -15.99 -15.59
CA TRP A 269 2.72 -15.99 -17.05
C TRP A 269 3.41 -14.76 -17.65
N GLY A 270 4.08 -13.96 -16.82
CA GLY A 270 4.96 -12.89 -17.27
C GLY A 270 4.23 -11.60 -17.67
N THR A 271 3.16 -11.27 -16.95
CA THR A 271 2.54 -9.94 -16.95
C THR A 271 2.65 -9.33 -15.54
N ALA A 272 2.55 -8.01 -15.45
CA ALA A 272 2.47 -7.29 -14.18
C ALA A 272 1.07 -6.72 -14.01
N PHE A 273 0.57 -6.63 -12.78
CA PHE A 273 -0.51 -5.70 -12.47
C PHE A 273 0.03 -4.47 -11.77
N VAL A 274 -0.67 -3.38 -12.03
CA VAL A 274 -0.54 -2.12 -11.30
C VAL A 274 -1.89 -1.78 -10.70
N SER A 275 -1.88 -1.17 -9.52
CA SER A 275 -3.07 -0.99 -8.70
C SER A 275 -3.47 0.48 -8.62
N GLU A 276 -4.69 0.82 -9.02
CA GLU A 276 -5.22 2.17 -8.81
C GLU A 276 -5.83 2.28 -7.40
N GLU A 277 -5.25 3.15 -6.57
CA GLU A 277 -5.47 3.14 -5.12
C GLU A 277 -6.20 4.41 -4.68
N ASN A 278 -5.49 5.52 -4.45
CA ASN A 278 -6.06 6.80 -4.09
C ASN A 278 -6.72 7.59 -5.26
N PHE A 279 -7.40 6.89 -6.18
CA PHE A 279 -8.05 7.46 -7.38
C PHE A 279 -9.12 8.52 -7.04
N GLN A 280 -9.68 8.53 -5.83
CA GLN A 280 -10.61 9.56 -5.37
C GLN A 280 -10.00 10.97 -5.32
N GLY A 281 -8.67 11.07 -5.26
CA GLY A 281 -7.95 12.34 -5.37
C GLY A 281 -8.13 12.99 -6.75
N GLU A 282 -8.46 12.19 -7.77
CA GLU A 282 -8.55 12.63 -9.17
C GLU A 282 -9.98 12.67 -9.70
N VAL A 283 -10.83 11.75 -9.26
CA VAL A 283 -12.19 11.58 -9.73
C VAL A 283 -13.15 11.23 -8.59
N PRO A 284 -14.47 11.47 -8.74
CA PRO A 284 -15.42 11.05 -7.71
C PRO A 284 -15.44 9.52 -7.55
N GLU A 285 -15.21 9.03 -6.34
CA GLU A 285 -15.33 7.61 -6.04
C GLU A 285 -16.79 7.13 -5.99
N PRO A 286 -17.71 7.81 -5.27
CA PRO A 286 -19.08 7.33 -5.19
C PRO A 286 -19.77 7.29 -6.57
N VAL A 287 -20.83 6.50 -6.66
CA VAL A 287 -21.64 6.37 -7.88
C VAL A 287 -23.14 6.46 -7.62
N TYR A 288 -23.90 6.66 -8.68
CA TYR A 288 -25.36 6.53 -8.68
C TYR A 288 -25.80 5.07 -8.65
N ALA A 289 -27.09 4.83 -8.36
CA ALA A 289 -27.67 3.49 -8.31
C ALA A 289 -27.57 2.71 -9.64
N ASP A 290 -27.34 3.39 -10.75
CA ASP A 290 -27.16 2.78 -12.07
C ASP A 290 -25.67 2.54 -12.44
N GLY A 291 -24.76 2.78 -11.49
CA GLY A 291 -23.31 2.62 -11.60
C GLY A 291 -22.57 3.78 -12.27
N THR A 292 -23.28 4.84 -12.71
CA THR A 292 -22.64 6.00 -13.37
C THR A 292 -21.94 6.92 -12.36
N SER A 293 -20.87 7.59 -12.83
CA SER A 293 -20.03 8.47 -12.01
C SER A 293 -20.75 9.76 -11.63
N PHE A 294 -20.41 10.35 -10.49
CA PHE A 294 -20.75 11.77 -10.25
C PHE A 294 -20.00 12.70 -11.22
N PRO A 295 -20.49 13.95 -11.41
CA PRO A 295 -19.82 14.97 -12.22
C PRO A 295 -18.44 15.38 -11.68
N HIS A 296 -17.56 15.84 -12.58
CA HIS A 296 -16.21 16.33 -12.26
C HIS A 296 -16.17 17.44 -11.23
N SER A 297 -17.22 18.25 -11.14
CA SER A 297 -17.36 19.33 -10.15
C SER A 297 -17.29 18.82 -8.70
N ASN A 298 -17.51 17.52 -8.47
CA ASN A 298 -17.41 16.91 -7.14
C ASN A 298 -15.96 16.64 -6.70
N THR A 299 -15.00 16.68 -7.63
CA THR A 299 -13.56 16.58 -7.35
C THR A 299 -12.83 17.71 -8.10
N PRO A 300 -12.98 18.97 -7.66
CA PRO A 300 -12.35 20.12 -8.30
C PRO A 300 -10.83 20.08 -8.16
N PHE A 301 -10.12 20.77 -9.06
CA PHE A 301 -8.67 20.93 -8.99
C PHE A 301 -8.26 21.63 -7.69
N GLN A 302 -7.24 21.12 -7.02
CA GLN A 302 -6.71 21.66 -5.77
C GLN A 302 -5.19 21.49 -5.71
N TRP A 303 -4.49 22.53 -5.23
CA TRP A 303 -3.03 22.52 -5.09
C TRP A 303 -2.54 23.35 -3.91
N VAL A 304 -3.17 24.49 -3.65
CA VAL A 304 -2.83 25.37 -2.52
C VAL A 304 -4.11 25.92 -1.91
N THR A 305 -4.10 26.19 -0.61
CA THR A 305 -5.14 26.94 0.10
C THR A 305 -4.60 28.31 0.53
N ALA A 306 -5.43 29.12 1.22
CA ALA A 306 -4.96 30.37 1.81
C ALA A 306 -3.90 30.15 2.91
N GLU A 307 -3.86 28.94 3.50
CA GLU A 307 -2.96 28.53 4.57
C GLU A 307 -1.63 27.97 4.06
N GLY A 308 -1.52 27.65 2.77
CA GLY A 308 -0.27 27.17 2.16
C GLY A 308 -0.47 26.11 1.08
N GLU A 309 0.63 25.49 0.68
CA GLU A 309 0.61 24.34 -0.22
C GLU A 309 0.02 23.13 0.49
N ILE A 310 -0.86 22.38 -0.20
CA ILE A 310 -1.21 21.03 0.24
C ILE A 310 -0.14 20.06 -0.25
N GLU A 311 -0.09 18.88 0.35
CA GLU A 311 0.93 17.86 0.10
C GLU A 311 0.92 17.40 -1.37
N ASP A 312 -0.27 17.14 -1.92
CA ASP A 312 -0.44 16.63 -3.29
C ASP A 312 -1.19 17.60 -4.20
N ILE A 313 -0.86 17.57 -5.49
CA ILE A 313 -1.75 18.17 -6.51
C ILE A 313 -2.91 17.18 -6.75
N ALA A 314 -4.15 17.65 -6.62
CA ALA A 314 -5.36 16.83 -6.74
C ALA A 314 -6.39 17.41 -7.73
N GLY A 315 -7.32 16.57 -8.17
CA GLY A 315 -8.44 16.92 -9.06
C GLY A 315 -8.04 17.23 -10.51
N GLN A 316 -6.93 16.69 -11.02
CA GLN A 316 -6.47 16.84 -12.40
C GLN A 316 -7.49 16.23 -13.37
N GLY A 317 -8.15 15.13 -12.95
CA GLY A 317 -9.25 14.51 -13.69
C GLY A 317 -10.41 15.46 -14.01
N ASN A 318 -10.60 16.55 -13.24
CA ASN A 318 -11.64 17.56 -13.47
C ASN A 318 -11.51 18.23 -14.83
N VAL A 319 -10.32 18.75 -15.15
CA VAL A 319 -10.08 19.48 -16.40
C VAL A 319 -9.77 18.53 -17.57
N LEU A 320 -9.28 17.32 -17.27
CA LEU A 320 -8.93 16.29 -18.26
C LEU A 320 -10.14 15.45 -18.71
N GLY A 321 -11.28 15.55 -18.02
CA GLY A 321 -12.54 14.95 -18.44
C GLY A 321 -12.69 13.47 -18.09
N TYR A 322 -12.08 13.01 -17.01
CA TYR A 322 -12.05 11.59 -16.61
C TYR A 322 -13.39 11.07 -16.08
N GLN A 323 -13.94 9.97 -16.60
CA GLN A 323 -15.15 9.37 -16.05
C GLN A 323 -14.83 8.51 -14.81
N GLY A 324 -15.25 8.97 -13.62
CA GLY A 324 -14.73 8.44 -12.34
C GLY A 324 -14.93 6.95 -12.06
N ASN A 325 -16.01 6.34 -12.56
CA ASN A 325 -16.24 4.90 -12.40
C ASN A 325 -15.29 4.02 -13.24
N LYS A 326 -14.45 4.60 -14.11
CA LYS A 326 -13.42 3.90 -14.89
C LYS A 326 -12.06 3.77 -14.17
N TYR A 327 -11.93 4.30 -12.95
CA TYR A 327 -10.69 4.29 -12.16
C TYR A 327 -10.87 3.60 -10.81
N GLY A 328 -9.80 3.11 -10.21
CA GLY A 328 -9.83 2.29 -8.99
C GLY A 328 -9.88 0.80 -9.30
N TRP A 329 -9.17 0.35 -10.33
CA TRP A 329 -9.11 -1.04 -10.75
C TRP A 329 -7.66 -1.53 -10.81
N LEU A 330 -7.48 -2.84 -10.69
CA LEU A 330 -6.26 -3.52 -11.12
C LEU A 330 -6.11 -3.50 -12.64
N VAL A 331 -4.92 -3.15 -13.13
CA VAL A 331 -4.58 -3.05 -14.57
C VAL A 331 -3.47 -4.04 -14.94
N GLU A 332 -3.77 -5.03 -15.79
CA GLU A 332 -2.78 -5.99 -16.30
C GLU A 332 -1.99 -5.39 -17.46
N ILE A 333 -0.66 -5.51 -17.44
CA ILE A 333 0.27 -5.05 -18.48
C ILE A 333 1.21 -6.19 -18.87
N ASP A 334 1.30 -6.49 -20.17
CA ASP A 334 2.34 -7.31 -20.75
C ASP A 334 3.56 -6.45 -21.14
N PRO A 335 4.65 -6.45 -20.35
CA PRO A 335 5.81 -5.61 -20.67
C PRO A 335 6.51 -6.05 -21.97
N ALA A 336 6.44 -7.34 -22.31
CA ALA A 336 7.06 -7.89 -23.51
C ALA A 336 6.30 -7.54 -24.81
N ASN A 337 5.05 -7.10 -24.71
CA ASN A 337 4.27 -6.60 -25.84
C ASN A 337 4.30 -5.06 -25.89
N PRO A 338 5.05 -4.42 -26.79
CA PRO A 338 5.18 -2.95 -26.83
C PRO A 338 3.87 -2.21 -27.19
N ASN A 339 2.85 -2.94 -27.66
CA ASN A 339 1.54 -2.38 -28.00
C ASN A 339 0.48 -2.63 -26.91
N ASP A 340 0.88 -3.19 -25.77
CA ASP A 340 0.00 -3.31 -24.61
C ASP A 340 0.13 -2.07 -23.71
N PHE A 341 -1.01 -1.41 -23.52
CA PHE A 341 -1.15 -0.20 -22.70
C PHE A 341 -1.95 -0.46 -21.42
N GLY A 342 -2.40 -1.70 -21.19
CA GLY A 342 -3.10 -2.07 -19.97
C GLY A 342 -4.54 -2.52 -20.20
N THR A 343 -4.96 -3.51 -19.42
CA THR A 343 -6.34 -4.02 -19.38
C THR A 343 -6.87 -4.04 -17.95
N LYS A 344 -7.99 -3.35 -17.71
CA LYS A 344 -8.70 -3.37 -16.42
C LYS A 344 -9.64 -4.58 -16.34
N HIS A 345 -9.43 -5.47 -15.37
CA HIS A 345 -10.25 -6.68 -15.19
C HIS A 345 -11.33 -6.44 -14.12
N THR A 346 -12.54 -6.08 -14.55
CA THR A 346 -13.55 -5.52 -13.63
C THR A 346 -14.17 -6.54 -12.66
N TRP A 347 -13.99 -7.84 -12.90
CA TRP A 347 -14.33 -8.87 -11.91
C TRP A 347 -13.48 -8.82 -10.65
N LEU A 348 -12.33 -8.13 -10.68
CA LEU A 348 -11.50 -7.90 -9.50
C LEU A 348 -12.09 -6.83 -8.56
N GLY A 349 -13.16 -6.13 -8.98
CA GLY A 349 -13.83 -5.09 -8.20
C GLY A 349 -13.16 -3.73 -8.34
N ARG A 350 -13.89 -2.68 -7.94
CA ARG A 350 -13.41 -1.30 -7.88
C ARG A 350 -13.36 -0.81 -6.45
N TYR A 351 -12.16 -0.47 -6.00
CA TYR A 351 -11.84 0.07 -4.69
C TYR A 351 -10.39 0.59 -4.70
N ARG A 352 -9.87 1.06 -3.56
CA ARG A 352 -8.49 1.56 -3.48
C ARG A 352 -7.52 0.39 -3.43
N HIS A 353 -7.09 -0.13 -4.56
CA HIS A 353 -6.30 -1.36 -4.61
C HIS A 353 -4.86 -1.12 -4.17
N GLU A 354 -4.37 -1.96 -3.27
CA GLU A 354 -2.93 -2.12 -3.01
C GLU A 354 -2.33 -3.25 -3.87
N GLY A 355 -1.26 -3.90 -3.41
CA GLY A 355 -0.69 -5.06 -4.09
C GLY A 355 -1.54 -6.33 -3.94
N PHE A 356 -1.23 -7.32 -4.77
CA PHE A 356 -2.07 -8.51 -4.93
C PHE A 356 -1.29 -9.82 -4.86
N GLY A 357 -1.88 -10.77 -4.12
CA GLY A 357 -1.47 -12.16 -4.11
C GLY A 357 -2.19 -12.99 -5.18
N ILE A 358 -1.49 -13.90 -5.86
CA ILE A 358 -2.07 -14.76 -6.91
C ILE A 358 -1.75 -16.23 -6.73
N ARG A 359 -2.79 -17.06 -6.81
CA ARG A 359 -2.68 -18.53 -6.84
C ARG A 359 -3.13 -19.06 -8.19
N ALA A 360 -2.16 -19.44 -9.02
CA ALA A 360 -2.37 -20.08 -10.31
C ALA A 360 -1.82 -21.52 -10.29
N GLU A 361 -2.68 -22.49 -10.01
CA GLU A 361 -2.30 -23.90 -9.87
C GLU A 361 -3.00 -24.77 -10.92
N ALA A 362 -2.23 -25.60 -11.63
CA ALA A 362 -2.77 -26.48 -12.68
C ALA A 362 -3.91 -27.36 -12.13
N GLY A 363 -5.03 -27.37 -12.85
CA GLY A 363 -6.25 -28.10 -12.47
C GLY A 363 -7.14 -27.39 -11.45
N LYS A 364 -6.71 -26.27 -10.85
CA LYS A 364 -7.49 -25.49 -9.88
C LYS A 364 -8.05 -24.20 -10.50
N LYS A 365 -8.93 -23.53 -9.78
CA LYS A 365 -9.40 -22.17 -10.12
C LYS A 365 -8.25 -21.18 -9.92
N LEU A 366 -8.19 -20.17 -10.79
CA LEU A 366 -7.31 -19.01 -10.57
C LEU A 366 -7.91 -18.18 -9.43
N CYS A 367 -7.09 -17.81 -8.44
CA CYS A 367 -7.51 -16.92 -7.36
C CYS A 367 -6.56 -15.73 -7.24
N VAL A 368 -7.13 -14.55 -7.00
CA VAL A 368 -6.43 -13.28 -6.79
C VAL A 368 -6.92 -12.67 -5.48
N TYR A 369 -6.02 -12.19 -4.65
CA TYR A 369 -6.29 -11.56 -3.36
C TYR A 369 -5.80 -10.12 -3.40
N SER A 370 -6.53 -9.18 -2.82
CA SER A 370 -6.13 -7.77 -2.82
C SER A 370 -6.81 -7.03 -1.67
N GLY A 371 -6.07 -6.09 -1.05
CA GLY A 371 -6.58 -5.17 -0.06
C GLY A 371 -7.27 -3.95 -0.68
N CYS A 372 -8.23 -3.37 0.03
CA CYS A 372 -8.68 -2.00 -0.20
C CYS A 372 -8.04 -1.09 0.85
N ASP A 373 -6.98 -0.35 0.52
CA ASP A 373 -6.36 0.54 1.50
C ASP A 373 -7.26 1.74 1.81
N ARG A 374 -7.92 1.63 2.96
CA ARG A 374 -8.58 2.72 3.66
C ARG A 374 -8.89 2.26 5.05
N ARG A 375 -9.10 3.22 5.94
CA ARG A 375 -9.67 2.91 7.25
C ARG A 375 -11.07 2.34 6.99
N SER A 376 -11.35 1.15 7.52
CA SER A 376 -12.51 0.31 7.18
C SER A 376 -12.46 -0.47 5.86
N GLY A 377 -11.29 -0.57 5.23
CA GLY A 377 -11.07 -1.37 4.02
C GLY A 377 -11.46 -2.83 4.19
N HIS A 378 -11.32 -3.60 3.11
CA HIS A 378 -11.63 -5.04 3.14
C HIS A 378 -10.51 -5.82 2.46
N LEU A 379 -10.38 -7.08 2.85
CA LEU A 379 -9.64 -8.07 2.08
C LEU A 379 -10.59 -8.73 1.08
N TYR A 380 -10.20 -8.78 -0.19
CA TYR A 380 -10.96 -9.40 -1.26
C TYR A 380 -10.28 -10.66 -1.79
N LYS A 381 -11.11 -11.49 -2.42
CA LYS A 381 -10.69 -12.66 -3.18
C LYS A 381 -11.52 -12.74 -4.46
N PHE A 382 -10.87 -12.82 -5.60
CA PHE A 382 -11.48 -13.24 -6.86
C PHE A 382 -11.24 -14.73 -7.09
N VAL A 383 -12.25 -15.43 -7.62
CA VAL A 383 -12.12 -16.83 -8.06
C VAL A 383 -12.65 -16.94 -9.49
N SER A 384 -11.82 -17.42 -10.41
CA SER A 384 -12.20 -17.58 -11.82
C SER A 384 -13.28 -18.66 -12.02
N ALA A 385 -14.13 -18.48 -13.03
CA ALA A 385 -15.06 -19.53 -13.47
C ALA A 385 -14.33 -20.71 -14.13
N GLY A 386 -13.25 -20.44 -14.87
CA GLY A 386 -12.40 -21.45 -15.51
C GLY A 386 -11.36 -22.07 -14.57
N THR A 387 -10.56 -23.00 -15.08
CA THR A 387 -9.42 -23.61 -14.36
C THR A 387 -8.12 -23.28 -15.07
N VAL A 388 -7.05 -23.10 -14.31
CA VAL A 388 -5.69 -22.98 -14.82
C VAL A 388 -5.28 -24.33 -15.41
N ARG A 389 -4.77 -24.33 -16.65
CA ARG A 389 -4.22 -25.54 -17.29
C ARG A 389 -2.71 -25.58 -17.15
N ASP A 390 -2.06 -24.50 -17.56
CA ASP A 390 -0.64 -24.25 -17.39
C ASP A 390 -0.49 -22.90 -16.69
N PRO A 391 0.05 -22.83 -15.46
CA PRO A 391 0.26 -21.58 -14.73
C PRO A 391 1.08 -20.54 -15.50
N LYS A 392 1.97 -20.93 -16.40
CA LYS A 392 2.87 -20.01 -17.12
C LYS A 392 2.32 -19.53 -18.46
N SER A 393 1.16 -20.03 -18.88
CA SER A 393 0.58 -19.66 -20.16
C SER A 393 -0.07 -18.27 -20.10
N LYS A 394 0.36 -17.35 -20.95
CA LYS A 394 -0.27 -16.01 -21.14
C LYS A 394 -1.76 -16.07 -21.44
N ALA A 395 -2.26 -17.21 -21.93
CA ALA A 395 -3.68 -17.40 -22.14
C ALA A 395 -4.51 -17.41 -20.84
N ASN A 396 -3.87 -17.39 -19.65
CA ASN A 396 -4.53 -17.32 -18.35
C ASN A 396 -5.18 -15.96 -18.07
N SER A 397 -4.75 -14.86 -18.70
CA SER A 397 -5.40 -13.54 -18.54
C SER A 397 -6.92 -13.59 -18.80
N ARG A 398 -7.36 -14.46 -19.74
CA ARG A 398 -8.79 -14.68 -20.03
C ARG A 398 -9.59 -15.20 -18.82
N LEU A 399 -8.94 -15.83 -17.84
CA LEU A 399 -9.60 -16.36 -16.64
C LEU A 399 -10.05 -15.24 -15.69
N LEU A 400 -9.54 -14.02 -15.86
CA LEU A 400 -9.94 -12.84 -15.11
C LEU A 400 -11.18 -12.15 -15.71
N GLU A 401 -11.62 -12.57 -16.90
CA GLU A 401 -12.78 -12.01 -17.59
C GLU A 401 -14.11 -12.59 -17.07
N ASP A 402 -14.06 -13.73 -16.37
CA ASP A 402 -15.23 -14.41 -15.83
C ASP A 402 -14.93 -15.14 -14.50
N GLY A 403 -15.76 -14.89 -13.49
CA GLY A 403 -15.58 -15.44 -12.15
C GLY A 403 -16.50 -14.80 -11.12
N MET A 404 -16.02 -14.69 -9.89
CA MET A 404 -16.75 -14.06 -8.79
C MET A 404 -15.79 -13.36 -7.83
N LEU A 405 -16.17 -12.15 -7.41
CA LEU A 405 -15.50 -11.41 -6.35
C LEU A 405 -16.14 -11.75 -5.01
N TYR A 406 -15.30 -11.90 -3.99
CA TYR A 406 -15.68 -12.15 -2.61
C TYR A 406 -14.98 -11.17 -1.68
N ALA A 407 -15.63 -10.81 -0.57
CA ALA A 407 -15.05 -10.03 0.51
C ALA A 407 -14.94 -10.89 1.80
N ALA A 408 -13.88 -10.70 2.57
CA ALA A 408 -13.60 -11.48 3.76
C ALA A 408 -14.54 -11.15 4.93
N LYS A 409 -15.01 -12.19 5.63
CA LYS A 409 -15.55 -12.11 7.00
C LYS A 409 -14.58 -12.81 7.94
N PHE A 410 -13.96 -12.04 8.83
CA PHE A 410 -13.11 -12.56 9.90
C PHE A 410 -13.92 -12.79 11.17
N ASN A 411 -13.75 -13.97 11.77
CA ASN A 411 -14.25 -14.29 13.10
C ASN A 411 -13.13 -14.10 14.12
N PRO A 412 -13.39 -13.54 15.32
CA PRO A 412 -12.37 -13.32 16.36
C PRO A 412 -11.63 -14.58 16.85
N ASP A 413 -12.11 -15.77 16.51
CA ASP A 413 -11.53 -17.07 16.89
C ASP A 413 -10.43 -17.57 15.93
N GLY A 414 -9.99 -16.72 14.99
CA GLY A 414 -8.97 -17.08 14.00
C GLY A 414 -9.52 -17.85 12.80
N THR A 415 -10.85 -17.95 12.65
CA THR A 415 -11.50 -18.48 11.44
C THR A 415 -12.08 -17.36 10.57
N GLY A 416 -12.43 -17.66 9.34
CA GLY A 416 -13.17 -16.75 8.50
C GLY A 416 -13.79 -17.40 7.28
N SER A 417 -14.54 -16.61 6.53
CA SER A 417 -15.27 -17.04 5.33
C SER A 417 -15.30 -15.95 4.26
N TRP A 418 -15.60 -16.34 3.04
CA TRP A 418 -15.68 -15.45 1.88
C TRP A 418 -17.15 -15.16 1.50
N ILE A 419 -17.55 -13.89 1.47
CA ILE A 419 -18.89 -13.44 1.10
C ILE A 419 -18.90 -13.03 -0.37
N ALA A 420 -19.70 -13.69 -1.21
CA ALA A 420 -19.82 -13.36 -2.62
C ALA A 420 -20.46 -11.98 -2.84
N LEU A 421 -19.94 -11.19 -3.78
CA LEU A 421 -20.52 -9.90 -4.17
C LEU A 421 -21.34 -10.04 -5.46
N LYS A 422 -22.60 -10.44 -5.29
CA LYS A 422 -23.55 -10.68 -6.36
C LYS A 422 -24.96 -10.21 -5.98
N ALA A 423 -25.82 -10.08 -6.97
CA ALA A 423 -27.14 -9.47 -6.81
C ALA A 423 -28.04 -10.14 -5.75
N ASP A 424 -27.96 -11.46 -5.58
CA ASP A 424 -28.76 -12.21 -4.61
C ASP A 424 -28.09 -12.34 -3.22
N THR A 425 -26.91 -11.74 -3.01
CA THR A 425 -26.25 -11.71 -1.71
C THR A 425 -27.11 -10.92 -0.71
N PRO A 426 -27.45 -11.49 0.47
CA PRO A 426 -28.23 -10.79 1.48
C PRO A 426 -27.53 -9.53 1.98
N VAL A 427 -28.31 -8.47 2.20
CA VAL A 427 -27.84 -7.26 2.91
C VAL A 427 -27.75 -7.59 4.40
N ASN A 428 -26.55 -7.49 4.96
CA ASN A 428 -26.29 -7.74 6.37
C ASN A 428 -25.08 -6.94 6.89
N PRO A 429 -25.15 -5.59 6.89
CA PRO A 429 -24.03 -4.77 7.35
C PRO A 429 -23.67 -5.05 8.82
N ASP A 430 -22.40 -4.83 9.17
CA ASP A 430 -21.98 -4.82 10.56
C ASP A 430 -22.63 -3.64 11.33
N LEU A 431 -22.71 -3.78 12.65
CA LEU A 431 -23.23 -2.72 13.51
C LEU A 431 -22.15 -1.66 13.75
N PRO A 432 -22.43 -0.35 13.60
CA PRO A 432 -21.48 0.72 13.93
C PRO A 432 -20.78 0.51 15.28
N SER A 433 -21.49 0.05 16.32
CA SER A 433 -20.92 -0.21 17.64
C SER A 433 -19.76 -1.23 17.67
N ALA A 434 -19.69 -2.14 16.69
CA ALA A 434 -18.61 -3.12 16.55
C ALA A 434 -17.29 -2.51 16.07
N HIS A 435 -17.30 -1.28 15.57
CA HIS A 435 -16.14 -0.61 14.95
C HIS A 435 -15.55 0.48 15.84
N VAL A 436 -14.23 0.69 15.77
CA VAL A 436 -13.53 1.78 16.50
C VAL A 436 -14.16 3.13 16.13
N GLY A 437 -14.50 3.98 17.11
CA GLY A 437 -15.18 5.25 16.81
C GLY A 437 -16.64 5.13 16.34
N GLY A 438 -17.21 3.93 16.19
CA GLY A 438 -18.67 3.74 16.11
C GLY A 438 -19.31 4.13 14.77
N MET A 439 -18.64 3.90 13.63
CA MET A 439 -19.13 4.35 12.32
C MET A 439 -18.79 3.37 11.19
N ILE A 440 -19.75 3.16 10.27
CA ILE A 440 -19.55 2.53 8.97
C ILE A 440 -20.16 3.38 7.85
N THR A 441 -19.80 3.09 6.60
CA THR A 441 -20.35 3.75 5.42
C THR A 441 -21.22 2.78 4.61
N LEU A 442 -22.41 3.22 4.20
CA LEU A 442 -23.34 2.42 3.37
C LEU A 442 -23.70 3.14 2.07
N PRO A 443 -24.05 2.42 1.00
CA PRO A 443 -24.58 3.02 -0.22
C PRO A 443 -25.82 3.86 0.07
N LYS A 444 -25.84 5.12 -0.41
CA LYS A 444 -27.03 5.98 -0.38
C LYS A 444 -27.85 5.74 -1.65
N ARG A 445 -29.06 5.21 -1.51
CA ARG A 445 -29.92 4.82 -2.64
C ARG A 445 -31.37 5.28 -2.41
N PRO A 446 -32.07 5.72 -3.48
CA PRO A 446 -31.66 5.71 -4.89
C PRO A 446 -30.82 6.91 -5.34
N GLU A 447 -30.60 7.93 -4.51
CA GLU A 447 -30.01 9.23 -4.91
C GLU A 447 -28.55 9.15 -5.36
N GLY A 448 -27.86 8.04 -5.09
CA GLY A 448 -26.43 7.88 -5.31
C GLY A 448 -25.60 8.40 -4.15
N GLY A 449 -24.33 7.98 -4.11
CA GLY A 449 -23.39 8.38 -3.07
C GLY A 449 -23.34 7.41 -1.89
N VAL A 450 -22.87 7.94 -0.76
CA VAL A 450 -22.57 7.19 0.47
C VAL A 450 -23.19 7.91 1.66
N VAL A 451 -23.70 7.16 2.64
CA VAL A 451 -24.18 7.68 3.92
C VAL A 451 -23.30 7.15 5.06
N ARG A 452 -22.92 8.05 5.98
CA ARG A 452 -22.25 7.68 7.24
C ARG A 452 -23.30 7.22 8.24
N VAL A 453 -23.08 6.04 8.82
CA VAL A 453 -24.01 5.42 9.77
C VAL A 453 -23.31 5.23 11.11
N THR A 454 -23.86 5.87 12.14
CA THR A 454 -23.29 5.87 13.51
C THR A 454 -24.24 5.29 14.56
N ASP A 455 -25.40 4.80 14.13
CA ASP A 455 -26.45 4.25 15.01
C ASP A 455 -26.84 2.84 14.54
N ASP A 456 -26.78 1.87 15.44
CA ASP A 456 -27.14 0.48 15.19
C ASP A 456 -28.61 0.34 14.74
N ALA A 457 -29.52 1.22 15.20
CA ALA A 457 -30.92 1.19 14.78
C ALA A 457 -31.10 1.53 13.28
N ALA A 458 -30.20 2.34 12.71
CA ALA A 458 -30.22 2.67 11.29
C ALA A 458 -29.92 1.44 10.41
N ILE A 459 -29.16 0.46 10.93
CA ILE A 459 -28.88 -0.81 10.23
C ILE A 459 -30.16 -1.64 10.06
N ALA A 460 -31.03 -1.68 11.09
CA ALA A 460 -32.32 -2.36 10.99
C ALA A 460 -33.21 -1.72 9.92
N THR A 461 -33.21 -0.38 9.85
CA THR A 461 -33.92 0.37 8.80
C THR A 461 -33.38 0.03 7.41
N PHE A 462 -32.05 0.05 7.23
CA PHE A 462 -31.41 -0.29 5.96
C PHE A 462 -31.76 -1.71 5.49
N LYS A 463 -31.69 -2.71 6.38
CA LYS A 463 -32.07 -4.11 6.09
C LYS A 463 -33.56 -4.31 5.80
N SER A 464 -34.41 -3.39 6.24
CA SER A 464 -35.84 -3.41 5.93
C SER A 464 -36.13 -2.85 4.53
N GLN A 465 -35.31 -1.89 4.08
CA GLN A 465 -35.41 -1.24 2.78
C GLN A 465 -34.80 -2.09 1.65
N PHE A 466 -33.66 -2.73 1.93
CA PHE A 466 -32.91 -3.55 0.96
C PHE A 466 -32.72 -4.96 1.52
N ARG A 467 -33.11 -5.98 0.77
CA ARG A 467 -32.99 -7.39 1.18
C ARG A 467 -31.73 -8.03 0.62
N THR A 468 -31.37 -7.68 -0.60
CA THR A 468 -30.21 -8.19 -1.33
C THR A 468 -29.39 -7.05 -1.92
N LEU A 469 -28.12 -7.29 -2.26
CA LEU A 469 -27.29 -6.28 -2.91
C LEU A 469 -27.93 -5.77 -4.22
N GLY A 470 -28.63 -6.63 -4.96
CA GLY A 470 -29.34 -6.27 -6.18
C GLY A 470 -30.46 -5.25 -5.98
N ASP A 471 -30.96 -5.05 -4.75
CA ASP A 471 -31.97 -4.02 -4.44
C ASP A 471 -31.37 -2.61 -4.37
N LEU A 472 -30.05 -2.51 -4.17
CA LEU A 472 -29.32 -1.23 -4.10
C LEU A 472 -29.02 -0.64 -5.49
N TYR A 473 -29.15 -1.43 -6.55
CA TYR A 473 -28.75 -1.04 -7.90
C TYR A 473 -29.88 -1.24 -8.91
N THR A 474 -29.86 -0.43 -9.96
CA THR A 474 -30.88 -0.38 -11.02
C THR A 474 -30.34 -0.92 -12.34
N GLY A 475 -31.24 -1.25 -13.27
CA GLY A 475 -30.90 -1.85 -14.56
C GLY A 475 -31.18 -3.35 -14.63
N ASN A 476 -30.79 -3.96 -15.75
CA ASN A 476 -30.87 -5.40 -15.98
C ASN A 476 -29.83 -6.17 -15.14
N ALA A 477 -29.87 -7.50 -15.19
CA ALA A 477 -28.99 -8.34 -14.37
C ALA A 477 -27.48 -8.05 -14.57
N ALA A 478 -27.05 -7.82 -15.82
CA ALA A 478 -25.65 -7.50 -16.12
C ALA A 478 -25.28 -6.10 -15.63
N GLU A 479 -26.17 -5.13 -15.78
CA GLU A 479 -25.97 -3.77 -15.26
C GLU A 479 -25.87 -3.75 -13.73
N LYS A 480 -26.73 -4.51 -13.04
CA LYS A 480 -26.66 -4.63 -11.57
C LYS A 480 -25.35 -5.25 -11.11
N GLN A 481 -24.89 -6.32 -11.76
CA GLN A 481 -23.59 -6.91 -11.42
C GLN A 481 -22.43 -5.95 -11.71
N GLY A 482 -22.47 -5.22 -12.83
CA GLY A 482 -21.49 -4.19 -13.14
C GLY A 482 -21.47 -3.06 -12.11
N ALA A 483 -22.64 -2.59 -11.66
CA ALA A 483 -22.76 -1.57 -10.63
C ALA A 483 -22.28 -2.06 -9.25
N ILE A 484 -22.54 -3.31 -8.88
CA ILE A 484 -22.00 -3.94 -7.65
C ILE A 484 -20.47 -3.93 -7.68
N LEU A 485 -19.85 -4.27 -8.81
CA LEU A 485 -18.38 -4.29 -8.93
C LEU A 485 -17.78 -2.88 -8.95
N ILE A 486 -18.45 -1.90 -9.56
CA ILE A 486 -18.04 -0.48 -9.53
C ILE A 486 -18.11 0.11 -8.11
N ASP A 487 -19.06 -0.39 -7.30
CA ASP A 487 -19.34 0.08 -5.94
C ASP A 487 -18.86 -0.95 -4.89
N ALA A 488 -17.88 -1.79 -5.25
CA ALA A 488 -17.54 -3.02 -4.53
C ALA A 488 -17.23 -2.81 -3.05
N HIS A 489 -16.54 -1.73 -2.69
CA HIS A 489 -16.31 -1.39 -1.28
C HIS A 489 -17.61 -1.17 -0.50
N PHE A 490 -18.51 -0.33 -1.00
CA PHE A 490 -19.76 -0.06 -0.29
C PHE A 490 -20.74 -1.24 -0.39
N ALA A 491 -20.67 -2.05 -1.44
CA ALA A 491 -21.38 -3.32 -1.55
C ALA A 491 -20.89 -4.34 -0.51
N ALA A 492 -19.58 -4.39 -0.25
CA ALA A 492 -18.99 -5.25 0.78
C ALA A 492 -19.41 -4.82 2.19
N ASN A 493 -19.41 -3.50 2.49
CA ASN A 493 -20.01 -2.97 3.71
C ASN A 493 -21.48 -3.39 3.86
N ALA A 494 -22.27 -3.28 2.80
CA ALA A 494 -23.68 -3.67 2.80
C ALA A 494 -23.90 -5.18 2.99
N ALA A 495 -22.97 -6.01 2.50
CA ALA A 495 -22.99 -7.47 2.64
C ALA A 495 -22.51 -7.95 4.02
N GLY A 496 -21.88 -7.09 4.81
CA GLY A 496 -21.35 -7.43 6.13
C GLY A 496 -19.93 -7.97 6.11
N ALA A 497 -19.14 -7.64 5.07
CA ALA A 497 -17.70 -7.90 5.09
C ALA A 497 -17.05 -7.20 6.28
N THR A 498 -16.01 -7.79 6.86
CA THR A 498 -15.32 -7.18 7.99
C THR A 498 -14.56 -5.95 7.51
N CYS A 499 -14.85 -4.79 8.11
CA CYS A 499 -13.99 -3.60 7.97
C CYS A 499 -12.65 -3.85 8.67
N THR A 500 -11.55 -3.65 7.96
CA THR A 500 -10.19 -3.97 8.42
C THR A 500 -9.34 -2.73 8.69
N ALA A 501 -8.16 -2.96 9.27
CA ALA A 501 -7.22 -1.94 9.70
C ALA A 501 -6.29 -1.50 8.57
N ARG A 502 -6.87 -0.91 7.51
CA ARG A 502 -6.14 -0.44 6.31
C ARG A 502 -5.28 -1.54 5.68
N PRO A 503 -5.90 -2.50 4.97
CA PRO A 503 -5.16 -3.54 4.27
C PRO A 503 -4.41 -2.91 3.10
N GLU A 504 -3.09 -2.89 3.22
CA GLU A 504 -2.19 -2.55 2.12
C GLU A 504 -1.83 -3.86 1.40
N ASP A 505 -0.54 -4.19 1.31
CA ASP A 505 -0.07 -5.22 0.38
C ASP A 505 -0.46 -6.65 0.78
N THR A 506 -0.57 -7.50 -0.23
CA THR A 506 -0.84 -8.92 -0.08
C THR A 506 0.07 -9.76 -0.96
N ASP A 507 0.71 -10.78 -0.38
CA ASP A 507 1.63 -11.65 -1.13
C ASP A 507 1.46 -13.13 -0.75
N ILE A 508 1.76 -14.04 -1.68
CA ILE A 508 1.59 -15.49 -1.55
C ILE A 508 2.94 -16.14 -1.31
N ALA A 509 3.08 -16.80 -0.16
CA ALA A 509 4.24 -17.60 0.13
C ALA A 509 4.29 -18.90 -0.69
N PRO A 510 5.48 -19.53 -0.85
CA PRO A 510 5.62 -20.79 -1.57
C PRO A 510 4.75 -21.95 -1.05
N ASP A 511 4.33 -21.91 0.22
CA ASP A 511 3.43 -22.91 0.81
C ASP A 511 1.94 -22.66 0.51
N GLY A 512 1.60 -21.56 -0.15
CA GLY A 512 0.24 -21.15 -0.50
C GLY A 512 -0.45 -20.26 0.54
N SER A 513 0.23 -19.91 1.64
CA SER A 513 -0.26 -18.94 2.63
C SER A 513 -0.29 -17.53 2.05
N LEU A 514 -1.29 -16.77 2.42
CA LEU A 514 -1.41 -15.34 2.11
C LEU A 514 -0.87 -14.52 3.29
N PHE A 515 0.01 -13.57 3.00
CA PHE A 515 0.42 -12.53 3.95
C PHE A 515 -0.27 -11.23 3.59
N ILE A 516 -0.69 -10.47 4.61
CA ILE A 516 -1.36 -9.17 4.44
C ILE A 516 -0.72 -8.17 5.40
N ALA A 517 -0.35 -7.00 4.89
CA ALA A 517 -0.01 -5.84 5.71
C ALA A 517 -1.27 -5.05 6.06
N PHE A 518 -1.45 -4.74 7.34
CA PHE A 518 -2.49 -3.86 7.84
C PHE A 518 -1.82 -2.65 8.46
N THR A 519 -1.77 -1.54 7.73
CA THR A 519 -0.87 -0.45 8.08
C THR A 519 -1.31 0.32 9.32
N SER A 520 -2.62 0.46 9.57
CA SER A 520 -3.12 1.25 10.70
C SER A 520 -4.53 0.88 11.13
N GLY A 521 -4.69 0.67 12.44
CA GLY A 521 -5.98 0.48 13.10
C GLY A 521 -6.63 1.77 13.58
N SER A 522 -6.17 2.94 13.12
CA SER A 522 -6.78 4.22 13.48
C SER A 522 -8.16 4.42 12.84
N SER A 523 -8.99 5.25 13.48
CA SER A 523 -10.35 5.53 12.99
C SER A 523 -10.38 6.75 12.06
N SER A 524 -11.30 6.72 11.09
CA SER A 524 -11.61 7.83 10.18
C SER A 524 -13.02 8.34 10.44
N SER A 525 -13.21 9.65 10.40
CA SER A 525 -14.53 10.27 10.44
C SER A 525 -15.22 10.30 9.06
N SER A 526 -14.48 10.01 7.98
CA SER A 526 -14.99 9.89 6.62
C SER A 526 -15.23 8.43 6.22
N ASP A 527 -14.22 7.58 6.42
CA ASP A 527 -14.22 6.23 5.82
C ASP A 527 -14.76 5.16 6.77
N GLY A 528 -14.57 5.31 8.08
CA GLY A 528 -14.92 4.31 9.09
C GLY A 528 -13.69 3.82 9.84
N SER A 529 -13.74 2.60 10.35
CA SER A 529 -12.62 2.02 11.11
C SER A 529 -12.67 0.48 11.13
N PRO A 530 -11.59 -0.18 11.60
CA PRO A 530 -11.58 -1.63 11.78
C PRO A 530 -12.60 -2.15 12.79
N HIS A 531 -13.00 -3.40 12.59
CA HIS A 531 -13.77 -4.18 13.56
C HIS A 531 -12.95 -4.44 14.83
N LYS A 532 -13.46 -3.98 15.97
CA LYS A 532 -12.73 -3.96 17.26
C LYS A 532 -12.28 -5.32 17.73
N GLU A 533 -13.02 -6.39 17.42
CA GLU A 533 -12.71 -7.72 17.94
C GLU A 533 -11.67 -8.49 17.12
N VAL A 534 -11.48 -8.10 15.86
CA VAL A 534 -10.50 -8.73 14.96
C VAL A 534 -9.15 -8.01 15.09
N PHE A 535 -9.17 -6.68 15.15
CA PHE A 535 -7.97 -5.85 15.26
C PHE A 535 -7.83 -5.33 16.69
N LYS A 536 -6.99 -6.01 17.47
CA LYS A 536 -6.65 -5.65 18.85
C LYS A 536 -5.15 -5.72 19.06
N ALA A 537 -4.60 -4.72 19.73
CA ALA A 537 -3.26 -4.78 20.27
C ALA A 537 -3.19 -5.80 21.42
N PRO A 538 -2.00 -6.34 21.76
CA PRO A 538 -1.81 -7.26 22.89
C PRO A 538 -2.24 -6.69 24.25
N THR A 539 -2.22 -5.36 24.38
CA THR A 539 -2.70 -4.61 25.54
C THR A 539 -4.23 -4.54 25.63
N GLY A 540 -4.95 -5.01 24.60
CA GLY A 540 -6.40 -4.97 24.48
C GLY A 540 -6.95 -3.72 23.79
N GLU A 541 -6.10 -2.78 23.40
CA GLU A 541 -6.48 -1.56 22.69
C GLU A 541 -6.89 -1.89 21.24
N SER A 542 -8.06 -1.42 20.81
CA SER A 542 -8.49 -1.55 19.39
C SER A 542 -8.07 -0.35 18.53
N GLN A 543 -7.72 0.78 19.15
CA GLN A 543 -7.13 1.92 18.45
C GLN A 543 -5.61 1.77 18.48
N TRP A 544 -5.04 1.40 17.35
CA TRP A 544 -3.63 1.08 17.24
C TRP A 544 -3.08 1.57 15.90
N GLU A 545 -2.33 2.67 15.93
CA GLU A 545 -1.83 3.34 14.72
C GLU A 545 -0.76 2.54 13.96
N TYR A 546 -0.06 1.65 14.65
CA TYR A 546 1.22 1.13 14.18
C TYR A 546 1.13 -0.12 13.28
N GLY A 547 -0.05 -0.72 13.15
CA GLY A 547 -0.33 -1.79 12.19
C GLY A 547 0.10 -3.21 12.60
N TRP A 548 -0.16 -4.16 11.69
CA TRP A 548 0.06 -5.61 11.85
C TRP A 548 0.46 -6.26 10.52
N ILE A 549 1.08 -7.44 10.59
CA ILE A 549 1.17 -8.39 9.48
C ILE A 549 0.37 -9.62 9.85
N MET A 550 -0.57 -10.01 8.98
CA MET A 550 -1.44 -11.18 9.15
C MET A 550 -1.00 -12.30 8.22
N LYS A 551 -1.12 -13.54 8.68
CA LYS A 551 -1.06 -14.75 7.86
C LYS A 551 -2.47 -15.34 7.72
N LEU A 552 -2.87 -15.71 6.50
CA LEU A 552 -4.12 -16.38 6.18
C LEU A 552 -3.84 -17.67 5.39
N VAL A 553 -4.52 -18.77 5.78
CA VAL A 553 -4.43 -20.06 5.10
C VAL A 553 -5.82 -20.54 4.74
N GLU A 554 -6.03 -20.78 3.44
CA GLU A 554 -7.28 -21.35 2.92
C GLU A 554 -7.50 -22.77 3.46
N THR A 555 -8.76 -23.15 3.66
CA THR A 555 -9.10 -24.49 4.12
C THR A 555 -8.54 -25.55 3.16
N ASN A 556 -7.86 -26.56 3.71
CA ASN A 556 -7.16 -27.62 2.96
C ASN A 556 -6.09 -27.09 1.99
N ASN A 557 -5.65 -25.84 2.14
CA ASN A 557 -4.78 -25.15 1.20
C ASN A 557 -5.33 -25.16 -0.25
N ASP A 558 -6.65 -25.17 -0.39
CA ASP A 558 -7.33 -25.04 -1.69
C ASP A 558 -7.58 -23.55 -2.00
N PRO A 559 -6.99 -22.99 -3.06
CA PRO A 559 -7.26 -21.61 -3.46
C PRO A 559 -8.76 -21.33 -3.63
N ALA A 560 -9.58 -22.31 -4.01
CA ALA A 560 -11.02 -22.11 -4.22
C ALA A 560 -11.87 -22.27 -2.95
N ALA A 561 -11.26 -22.53 -1.77
CA ALA A 561 -12.00 -22.67 -0.53
C ALA A 561 -12.77 -21.40 -0.16
N MET A 562 -13.92 -21.57 0.49
CA MET A 562 -14.77 -20.46 0.94
C MET A 562 -14.61 -20.15 2.43
N THR A 563 -13.65 -20.81 3.08
CA THR A 563 -13.32 -20.67 4.49
C THR A 563 -11.82 -20.71 4.69
N PHE A 564 -11.33 -20.00 5.69
CA PHE A 564 -9.91 -19.88 5.98
C PHE A 564 -9.64 -19.80 7.48
N ARG A 565 -8.36 -19.96 7.85
CA ARG A 565 -7.82 -19.61 9.16
C ARG A 565 -6.87 -18.44 9.03
N TRP A 566 -6.77 -17.62 10.08
CA TRP A 566 -5.89 -16.47 10.11
C TRP A 566 -5.24 -16.29 11.49
N GLU A 567 -4.07 -15.66 11.51
CA GLU A 567 -3.36 -15.25 12.71
C GLU A 567 -2.56 -13.96 12.47
N MET A 568 -2.39 -13.14 13.52
CA MET A 568 -1.47 -11.99 13.46
C MET A 568 -0.05 -12.49 13.70
N LEU A 569 0.81 -12.36 12.70
CA LEU A 569 2.20 -12.82 12.77
C LEU A 569 3.11 -11.77 13.43
N ALA A 570 2.97 -10.50 13.03
CA ALA A 570 3.80 -9.42 13.51
C ALA A 570 2.97 -8.18 13.84
N LEU A 571 3.46 -7.37 14.78
CA LEU A 571 2.78 -6.19 15.31
C LEU A 571 3.73 -5.00 15.28
N GLY A 572 3.32 -3.92 14.62
CA GLY A 572 4.02 -2.64 14.70
C GLY A 572 3.79 -1.98 16.04
N GLY A 573 4.70 -1.14 16.50
CA GLY A 573 4.63 -0.46 17.78
C GLY A 573 5.96 -0.49 18.53
N GLU A 574 6.02 0.26 19.63
CA GLU A 574 7.18 0.26 20.51
C GLU A 574 7.32 -1.08 21.25
N PRO A 575 8.54 -1.61 21.42
CA PRO A 575 8.77 -2.86 22.16
C PRO A 575 8.22 -2.88 23.58
N ALA A 576 8.22 -1.71 24.24
CA ALA A 576 7.65 -1.55 25.57
C ALA A 576 6.14 -1.86 25.65
N ASP A 577 5.42 -1.72 24.54
CA ASP A 577 3.98 -2.00 24.43
C ASP A 577 3.69 -3.32 23.68
N GLY A 578 4.74 -4.10 23.38
CA GLY A 578 4.65 -5.40 22.71
C GLY A 578 4.81 -5.38 21.20
N GLY A 579 5.09 -4.22 20.58
CA GLY A 579 5.40 -4.13 19.15
C GLY A 579 6.83 -4.56 18.83
N LEU A 580 7.15 -4.69 17.54
CA LEU A 580 8.45 -5.16 17.06
C LEU A 580 9.42 -4.01 16.68
N GLY A 581 9.03 -2.75 16.87
CA GLY A 581 9.87 -1.57 16.63
C GLY A 581 9.71 -0.91 15.27
N PHE A 582 8.86 -1.45 14.39
CA PHE A 582 8.40 -0.76 13.17
C PHE A 582 7.02 -0.14 13.40
N ALA A 583 6.58 0.74 12.49
CA ALA A 583 5.22 1.27 12.47
C ALA A 583 4.76 1.43 11.02
N ASN A 584 3.45 1.22 10.78
CA ASN A 584 2.83 1.32 9.47
C ASN A 584 3.49 0.38 8.44
N PRO A 585 3.44 -0.96 8.65
CA PRO A 585 3.89 -1.91 7.65
C PRO A 585 3.02 -1.78 6.40
N ASP A 586 3.70 -1.74 5.25
CA ASP A 586 3.09 -1.57 3.93
C ASP A 586 3.54 -2.73 3.02
N ASN A 587 4.35 -2.46 1.97
CA ASN A 587 4.59 -3.45 0.94
C ASN A 587 5.35 -4.67 1.48
N LEU A 588 5.00 -5.84 0.94
CA LEU A 588 5.54 -7.14 1.31
C LEU A 588 6.20 -7.81 0.11
N GLU A 589 7.24 -8.59 0.37
CA GLU A 589 7.82 -9.51 -0.60
C GLU A 589 8.23 -10.79 0.13
N ILE A 590 7.79 -11.94 -0.37
CA ILE A 590 8.11 -13.24 0.23
C ILE A 590 9.30 -13.89 -0.49
N ASP A 591 10.39 -14.14 0.23
CA ASP A 591 11.56 -14.79 -0.33
C ASP A 591 11.32 -16.28 -0.66
N ALA A 592 12.24 -16.90 -1.39
CA ALA A 592 12.12 -18.30 -1.80
C ALA A 592 12.09 -19.31 -0.63
N LYS A 593 12.48 -18.90 0.59
CA LYS A 593 12.41 -19.68 1.83
C LYS A 593 11.14 -19.40 2.63
N GLY A 594 10.30 -18.48 2.17
CA GLY A 594 9.06 -18.06 2.81
C GLY A 594 9.23 -16.97 3.87
N ASN A 595 10.37 -16.30 3.96
CA ASN A 595 10.57 -15.19 4.90
C ASN A 595 10.02 -13.89 4.31
N ILE A 596 9.62 -12.97 5.18
CA ILE A 596 8.98 -11.73 4.79
C ILE A 596 10.00 -10.61 4.74
N TRP A 597 10.07 -9.93 3.60
CA TRP A 597 10.61 -8.58 3.47
C TRP A 597 9.44 -7.62 3.57
N MET A 598 9.55 -6.62 4.43
CA MET A 598 8.51 -5.62 4.66
C MET A 598 9.13 -4.24 4.64
N VAL A 599 8.45 -3.29 4.04
CA VAL A 599 8.78 -1.88 4.14
C VAL A 599 7.67 -1.12 4.85
N THR A 600 7.99 0.06 5.40
CA THR A 600 7.03 0.87 6.14
C THR A 600 6.65 2.14 5.37
N ASP A 601 5.38 2.55 5.49
CA ASP A 601 4.91 3.88 5.11
C ASP A 601 4.24 4.63 6.28
N MET A 602 5.05 5.34 7.05
CA MET A 602 4.60 6.41 7.91
C MET A 602 4.48 7.70 7.11
N SER A 603 3.35 8.39 7.25
CA SER A 603 3.15 9.73 6.69
C SER A 603 4.36 10.64 6.95
N THR A 604 4.90 11.25 5.89
CA THR A 604 6.20 11.92 5.93
C THR A 604 6.22 13.14 6.84
N ASP A 605 5.07 13.80 7.05
CA ASP A 605 4.89 14.88 8.03
C ASP A 605 5.17 14.44 9.48
N LYS A 606 5.16 13.12 9.75
CA LYS A 606 5.51 12.54 11.05
C LYS A 606 6.96 12.12 11.15
N HIS A 607 7.71 12.03 10.05
CA HIS A 607 9.12 11.62 10.09
C HIS A 607 9.93 12.53 10.98
N ASN A 608 10.59 11.94 11.98
CA ASN A 608 11.42 12.67 12.95
C ASN A 608 10.72 13.89 13.57
N LEU A 609 9.38 13.86 13.69
CA LEU A 609 8.61 14.88 14.39
C LEU A 609 9.01 14.87 15.87
N GLU A 610 9.37 16.04 16.41
CA GLU A 610 9.87 16.14 17.78
C GLU A 610 8.84 15.61 18.79
N VAL A 611 9.30 14.79 19.75
CA VAL A 611 8.51 14.29 20.88
C VAL A 611 9.26 14.61 22.16
N SER A 612 9.30 15.89 22.55
CA SER A 612 10.03 16.33 23.75
C SER A 612 9.42 15.85 25.07
N SER A 613 8.16 15.41 25.05
CA SER A 613 7.45 14.75 26.14
C SER A 613 6.34 13.86 25.59
N ARG A 614 6.02 12.76 26.27
CA ARG A 614 4.87 11.89 25.95
C ARG A 614 3.54 12.39 26.54
N ILE A 615 3.63 13.38 27.41
CA ILE A 615 2.51 14.05 28.06
C ILE A 615 2.53 15.53 27.67
N LYS A 616 1.40 16.03 27.19
CA LYS A 616 1.23 17.44 26.83
C LYS A 616 1.11 18.31 28.09
N SER A 617 1.19 19.62 27.92
CA SER A 617 1.08 20.59 29.01
C SER A 617 -0.26 20.53 29.76
N ASP A 618 -1.32 20.04 29.10
CA ASP A 618 -2.66 19.84 29.70
C ASP A 618 -2.81 18.49 30.43
N GLY A 619 -1.75 17.68 30.50
CA GLY A 619 -1.76 16.36 31.12
C GLY A 619 -2.28 15.22 30.22
N SER A 620 -2.77 15.53 29.02
CA SER A 620 -3.18 14.51 28.06
C SER A 620 -1.97 13.83 27.39
N LYS A 621 -2.15 12.59 26.93
CA LYS A 621 -1.10 11.87 26.19
C LYS A 621 -0.90 12.48 24.79
N VAL A 622 0.33 12.44 24.31
CA VAL A 622 0.59 12.62 22.87
C VAL A 622 -0.13 11.51 22.10
N SER A 623 -0.74 11.86 20.97
CA SER A 623 -1.48 10.92 20.14
C SER A 623 -0.54 9.89 19.50
N GLN A 624 -1.01 8.66 19.27
CA GLN A 624 -0.21 7.62 18.59
C GLN A 624 0.29 8.09 17.21
N SER A 625 -0.53 8.87 16.48
CA SER A 625 -0.15 9.48 15.20
C SER A 625 1.09 10.38 15.30
N ASN A 626 1.19 11.23 16.33
CA ASN A 626 2.37 12.08 16.54
C ASN A 626 3.55 11.32 17.17
N LEU A 627 3.30 10.23 17.88
CA LEU A 627 4.37 9.36 18.38
C LEU A 627 5.12 8.63 17.25
N ARG A 628 4.61 8.64 16.01
CA ARG A 628 5.33 8.10 14.85
C ARG A 628 6.69 8.77 14.60
N GLY A 629 6.89 10.02 15.03
CA GLY A 629 8.20 10.68 14.96
C GLY A 629 9.33 9.97 15.72
N LEU A 630 9.00 9.08 16.67
CA LEU A 630 9.97 8.27 17.40
C LEU A 630 10.69 7.25 16.51
N TYR A 631 10.04 6.76 15.45
CA TYR A 631 10.50 5.65 14.63
C TYR A 631 11.53 6.04 13.56
N GLY A 632 11.66 7.34 13.25
CA GLY A 632 12.65 7.84 12.30
C GLY A 632 12.09 8.05 10.89
N ASN A 633 12.87 7.68 9.88
CA ASN A 633 12.42 7.57 8.49
C ASN A 633 11.76 6.21 8.27
N ASN A 634 11.01 6.08 7.18
CA ASN A 634 10.54 4.79 6.68
C ASN A 634 11.68 3.80 6.42
N SER A 635 11.39 2.51 6.67
CA SER A 635 12.39 1.49 6.96
C SER A 635 12.05 0.15 6.31
N ILE A 636 13.09 -0.67 6.13
CA ILE A 636 13.06 -1.99 5.50
C ILE A 636 13.36 -3.04 6.56
N TRP A 637 12.55 -4.08 6.64
CA TRP A 637 12.60 -5.12 7.66
C TRP A 637 12.60 -6.51 7.04
N TYR A 638 13.29 -7.43 7.72
CA TYR A 638 13.30 -8.85 7.40
C TYR A 638 12.75 -9.64 8.59
N ILE A 639 11.76 -10.50 8.34
CA ILE A 639 11.08 -11.31 9.35
C ILE A 639 11.15 -12.78 8.92
N PRO A 640 12.00 -13.60 9.55
CA PRO A 640 12.01 -15.04 9.32
C PRO A 640 10.67 -15.66 9.68
N THR A 641 10.20 -16.65 8.91
CA THR A 641 8.94 -17.38 9.22
C THR A 641 9.19 -18.78 9.76
N SER A 642 10.45 -19.20 9.83
CA SER A 642 10.87 -20.50 10.37
C SER A 642 12.20 -20.41 11.12
N GLY A 643 12.53 -21.48 11.87
CA GLY A 643 13.76 -21.56 12.65
C GLY A 643 13.73 -20.75 13.96
N PRO A 644 14.90 -20.60 14.64
CA PRO A 644 14.98 -20.00 15.97
C PRO A 644 14.58 -18.53 16.06
N ASN A 645 14.55 -17.83 14.92
CA ASN A 645 14.23 -16.41 14.80
C ASN A 645 12.85 -16.17 14.17
N ALA A 646 12.02 -17.21 14.04
CA ALA A 646 10.69 -17.09 13.44
C ALA A 646 9.83 -16.03 14.17
N GLY A 647 9.29 -15.07 13.41
CA GLY A 647 8.44 -13.99 13.91
C GLY A 647 9.18 -12.81 14.55
N GLU A 648 10.51 -12.83 14.62
CA GLU A 648 11.30 -11.69 15.08
C GLU A 648 11.61 -10.74 13.90
N ALA A 649 11.62 -9.44 14.14
CA ALA A 649 11.88 -8.44 13.10
C ALA A 649 13.29 -7.85 13.18
N PHE A 650 13.99 -7.84 12.04
CA PHE A 650 15.35 -7.32 11.90
C PHE A 650 15.37 -6.18 10.90
N MET A 651 15.76 -4.97 11.35
CA MET A 651 15.88 -3.82 10.44
C MET A 651 17.02 -4.08 9.46
N PHE A 652 16.67 -4.15 8.18
CA PHE A 652 17.62 -4.29 7.09
C PHE A 652 18.13 -2.92 6.64
N GLY A 653 17.29 -1.89 6.59
CA GLY A 653 17.71 -0.56 6.14
C GLY A 653 16.65 0.51 6.36
N TYR A 654 16.93 1.73 5.91
CA TYR A 654 15.97 2.83 5.88
C TYR A 654 16.27 3.83 4.75
N GLY A 655 15.23 4.54 4.32
CA GLY A 655 15.31 5.46 3.19
C GLY A 655 15.78 6.89 3.54
N PRO A 656 16.02 7.72 2.51
CA PRO A 656 16.26 9.16 2.63
C PRO A 656 15.18 9.96 3.37
N MET A 657 15.36 11.28 3.47
CA MET A 657 14.36 12.12 4.12
C MET A 657 13.06 12.20 3.34
N ASP A 658 11.96 12.21 4.10
CA ASP A 658 10.60 12.44 3.61
C ASP A 658 10.23 11.52 2.44
N CYS A 659 10.79 10.31 2.38
CA CYS A 659 10.38 9.27 1.45
C CYS A 659 9.80 8.09 2.20
N GLU A 660 9.07 7.26 1.49
CA GLU A 660 9.01 5.84 1.77
C GLU A 660 9.94 5.02 0.87
N THR A 661 10.21 3.79 1.29
CA THR A 661 10.77 2.75 0.44
C THR A 661 9.66 1.76 0.16
N THR A 662 9.46 1.42 -1.09
CA THR A 662 8.25 0.71 -1.55
C THR A 662 8.62 -0.24 -2.68
N GLY A 663 7.73 -1.16 -3.05
CA GLY A 663 7.95 -2.21 -4.03
C GLY A 663 9.22 -3.03 -3.82
N PRO A 664 9.45 -3.63 -2.63
CA PRO A 664 10.50 -4.64 -2.51
C PRO A 664 10.23 -5.75 -3.52
N PHE A 665 11.21 -6.08 -4.35
CA PHE A 665 11.08 -7.18 -5.32
C PHE A 665 12.40 -7.92 -5.46
N LEU A 666 12.39 -9.24 -5.22
CA LEU A 666 13.62 -10.03 -5.29
C LEU A 666 13.86 -10.53 -6.72
N SER A 667 15.13 -10.45 -7.16
CA SER A 667 15.54 -11.20 -8.34
C SER A 667 15.33 -12.69 -8.12
N LYS A 668 15.11 -13.44 -9.20
CA LYS A 668 14.84 -14.88 -9.11
C LYS A 668 15.99 -15.66 -8.48
N ASP A 669 17.23 -15.19 -8.65
CA ASP A 669 18.43 -15.75 -8.03
C ASP A 669 18.63 -15.33 -6.57
N GLN A 670 17.76 -14.47 -6.01
CA GLN A 670 17.75 -13.98 -4.63
C GLN A 670 19.01 -13.21 -4.23
N THR A 671 19.75 -12.68 -5.21
CA THR A 671 20.99 -11.90 -4.97
C THR A 671 20.78 -10.39 -5.11
N THR A 672 19.61 -9.95 -5.56
CA THR A 672 19.27 -8.53 -5.73
C THR A 672 17.88 -8.27 -5.18
N LEU A 673 17.74 -7.17 -4.43
CA LEU A 673 16.47 -6.62 -3.98
C LEU A 673 16.29 -5.30 -4.70
N PHE A 674 15.32 -5.24 -5.60
CA PHE A 674 14.89 -3.98 -6.18
C PHE A 674 13.97 -3.27 -5.19
N LEU A 675 14.12 -1.95 -5.12
CA LEU A 675 13.31 -1.09 -4.27
C LEU A 675 13.04 0.22 -4.99
N SER A 676 11.83 0.73 -4.82
CA SER A 676 11.51 2.11 -5.09
C SER A 676 11.85 2.97 -3.87
N VAL A 677 12.38 4.16 -4.13
CA VAL A 677 12.42 5.28 -3.19
C VAL A 677 11.50 6.34 -3.77
N GLN A 678 10.28 6.43 -3.24
CA GLN A 678 9.16 7.08 -3.92
C GLN A 678 9.28 8.59 -3.93
N HIS A 679 9.07 9.29 -2.81
CA HIS A 679 8.91 10.75 -2.83
C HIS A 679 9.91 11.49 -1.93
N PRO A 680 11.23 11.32 -2.09
CA PRO A 680 12.21 12.03 -1.27
C PRO A 680 11.95 13.54 -1.23
N GLY A 681 11.93 14.11 -0.03
CA GLY A 681 11.65 15.52 0.17
C GLY A 681 10.18 15.93 -0.01
N GLU A 682 9.22 15.00 0.03
CA GLU A 682 7.78 15.30 -0.06
C GLU A 682 7.34 16.48 0.82
N TYR A 683 7.55 16.34 2.13
CA TYR A 683 7.07 17.31 3.11
C TYR A 683 7.96 18.56 3.14
N SER A 684 9.27 18.38 3.28
CA SER A 684 10.20 19.50 3.50
C SER A 684 10.70 20.15 2.21
N GLY A 685 10.60 19.49 1.06
CA GLY A 685 11.12 19.93 -0.23
C GLY A 685 12.61 19.65 -0.43
N VAL A 686 13.24 20.42 -1.30
CA VAL A 686 14.70 20.42 -1.50
C VAL A 686 15.43 20.74 -0.19
N ARG A 687 16.44 19.94 0.17
CA ARG A 687 17.32 20.27 1.30
C ARG A 687 18.23 21.45 0.93
N GLU A 688 17.97 22.58 1.56
CA GLU A 688 18.72 23.81 1.30
C GLU A 688 20.07 23.78 2.03
N ASN A 689 21.17 23.96 1.30
CA ASN A 689 22.52 24.11 1.86
C ASN A 689 22.92 23.04 2.89
N MET A 690 22.45 21.80 2.70
CA MET A 690 22.63 20.67 3.63
C MET A 690 22.10 20.92 5.06
N LYS A 691 21.08 21.77 5.22
CA LYS A 691 20.47 22.11 6.52
C LYS A 691 20.10 20.88 7.34
N SER A 692 20.38 20.92 8.64
CA SER A 692 19.93 19.97 9.66
C SER A 692 19.53 20.69 10.96
N GLU A 693 18.75 20.02 11.80
CA GLU A 693 18.31 20.49 13.11
C GLU A 693 18.55 19.41 14.18
N VAL A 694 18.82 19.80 15.42
CA VAL A 694 18.84 18.87 16.55
C VAL A 694 17.49 18.91 17.26
N ARG A 695 16.83 17.75 17.37
CA ARG A 695 15.50 17.57 17.97
C ARG A 695 15.55 16.61 19.15
N LYS A 696 14.55 16.69 20.05
CA LYS A 696 14.46 15.87 21.27
C LYS A 696 13.34 14.84 21.23
N PHE A 697 13.66 13.61 21.63
CA PHE A 697 12.72 12.48 21.61
C PHE A 697 12.69 11.75 22.94
N ALA A 698 11.53 11.72 23.58
CA ALA A 698 11.23 10.96 24.78
C ALA A 698 11.11 9.47 24.42
N MET A 699 12.24 8.82 24.17
CA MET A 699 12.33 7.40 23.82
C MET A 699 12.05 6.51 25.03
N ARG A 700 11.78 5.23 24.78
CA ARG A 700 11.70 4.19 25.81
C ARG A 700 12.70 3.09 25.52
N THR A 701 13.29 2.55 26.59
CA THR A 701 13.95 1.24 26.57
C THR A 701 12.91 0.14 26.33
N THR A 702 13.35 -1.07 25.96
CA THR A 702 12.45 -2.17 25.62
C THR A 702 11.59 -2.64 26.81
N ASP A 703 11.95 -2.31 28.05
CA ASP A 703 11.15 -2.57 29.27
C ASP A 703 10.34 -1.34 29.73
N GLY A 704 10.35 -0.25 28.95
CA GLY A 704 9.49 0.91 29.15
C GLY A 704 10.10 2.06 29.95
N LYS A 705 11.36 1.98 30.39
CA LYS A 705 12.01 3.14 31.04
C LYS A 705 12.29 4.23 30.02
N GLU A 706 11.72 5.41 30.26
CA GLU A 706 11.90 6.60 29.42
C GLU A 706 13.33 7.18 29.52
N PHE A 707 13.82 7.72 28.41
CA PHE A 707 15.05 8.50 28.34
C PHE A 707 14.95 9.53 27.19
N MET A 708 15.78 10.56 27.25
CA MET A 708 15.82 11.57 26.18
C MET A 708 16.90 11.19 25.15
N GLN A 709 16.51 11.17 23.88
CA GLN A 709 17.41 11.10 22.75
C GLN A 709 17.54 12.48 22.10
N GLU A 710 18.77 12.91 21.82
CA GLU A 710 19.04 14.02 20.90
C GLU A 710 19.30 13.47 19.50
N ARG A 711 18.57 13.98 18.51
CA ARG A 711 18.65 13.49 17.13
C ARG A 711 19.03 14.62 16.19
N GLU A 712 20.07 14.43 15.38
CA GLU A 712 20.36 15.31 14.23
C GLU A 712 19.50 14.88 13.04
N VAL A 713 18.70 15.80 12.52
CA VAL A 713 17.67 15.57 11.50
C VAL A 713 17.91 16.50 10.31
N PRO A 714 18.28 15.98 9.12
CA PRO A 714 18.25 16.76 7.88
C PRO A 714 16.87 17.36 7.58
N ILE A 715 16.82 18.55 6.98
CA ILE A 715 15.56 19.22 6.62
C ILE A 715 15.44 19.30 5.10
N GLY A 716 14.52 18.51 4.52
CA GLY A 716 14.45 18.29 3.07
C GLY A 716 15.31 17.12 2.61
N SER A 717 15.23 16.83 1.31
CA SER A 717 16.10 15.86 0.64
C SER A 717 16.87 16.47 -0.53
N ASN A 718 18.11 16.01 -0.73
CA ASN A 718 18.87 16.16 -1.98
C ASN A 718 19.15 14.80 -2.63
N TRP A 719 18.52 13.72 -2.15
CA TRP A 719 18.74 12.38 -2.69
C TRP A 719 18.08 12.24 -4.08
N PRO A 720 18.74 11.63 -5.08
CA PRO A 720 19.97 10.86 -4.99
C PRO A 720 21.27 11.63 -5.28
N GLY A 721 21.20 12.92 -5.64
CA GLY A 721 22.36 13.73 -6.01
C GLY A 721 23.32 14.01 -4.85
N LYS A 722 22.77 14.18 -3.63
CA LYS A 722 23.47 14.36 -2.34
C LYS A 722 24.37 15.61 -2.25
N ARG A 723 24.34 16.50 -3.25
CA ARG A 723 25.03 17.80 -3.17
C ARG A 723 24.04 18.86 -2.71
N PRO A 724 24.53 19.98 -2.11
CA PRO A 724 23.67 21.05 -1.65
C PRO A 724 22.71 21.52 -2.75
N ASN A 725 21.41 21.52 -2.44
CA ASN A 725 20.34 21.99 -3.34
C ASN A 725 20.15 21.15 -4.61
N ASP A 726 20.72 19.94 -4.70
CA ASP A 726 20.33 19.01 -5.77
C ASP A 726 18.83 18.70 -5.66
N PRO A 727 18.11 18.59 -6.78
CA PRO A 727 16.69 18.28 -6.76
C PRO A 727 16.50 16.87 -6.21
N PRO A 728 15.57 16.65 -5.26
CA PRO A 728 15.24 15.30 -4.88
C PRO A 728 14.57 14.60 -6.06
N LYS A 729 14.97 13.35 -6.32
CA LYS A 729 14.41 12.58 -7.43
C LYS A 729 13.94 11.21 -6.95
N PRO A 730 12.63 10.92 -7.02
CA PRO A 730 12.10 9.57 -7.00
C PRO A 730 12.97 8.64 -7.85
N SER A 731 13.40 7.52 -7.31
CA SER A 731 14.25 6.58 -8.06
C SER A 731 14.01 5.12 -7.69
N VAL A 732 14.28 4.23 -8.64
CA VAL A 732 14.41 2.78 -8.41
C VAL A 732 15.88 2.43 -8.19
N ILE A 733 16.15 1.61 -7.18
CA ILE A 733 17.47 1.10 -6.84
C ILE A 733 17.50 -0.44 -6.91
N ALA A 734 18.71 -0.98 -7.07
CA ALA A 734 19.00 -2.40 -6.94
C ALA A 734 20.00 -2.59 -5.79
N VAL A 735 19.55 -3.18 -4.68
CA VAL A 735 20.36 -3.53 -3.51
C VAL A 735 21.00 -4.89 -3.71
N ARG A 736 22.30 -5.00 -3.43
CA ARG A 736 23.06 -6.26 -3.54
C ARG A 736 24.19 -6.32 -2.51
N ARG A 737 24.70 -7.53 -2.28
CA ARG A 737 25.94 -7.71 -1.51
C ARG A 737 27.16 -7.37 -2.36
N THR A 738 28.15 -6.74 -1.75
CA THR A 738 29.40 -6.36 -2.44
C THR A 738 30.24 -7.56 -2.86
N ASN A 739 30.03 -8.73 -2.24
CA ASN A 739 30.67 -9.99 -2.60
C ASN A 739 29.86 -10.86 -3.58
N GLY A 740 28.69 -10.40 -4.04
CA GLY A 740 27.81 -11.12 -4.97
C GLY A 740 27.06 -12.32 -4.40
N ALA A 741 27.11 -12.56 -3.08
CA ALA A 741 26.35 -13.63 -2.44
C ALA A 741 24.83 -13.31 -2.40
N PRO A 742 23.97 -14.32 -2.18
CA PRO A 742 22.55 -14.10 -1.88
C PRO A 742 22.35 -13.14 -0.71
N LEU A 743 21.25 -12.38 -0.76
CA LEU A 743 20.91 -11.40 0.28
C LEU A 743 20.70 -12.08 1.63
N VAL A 744 20.03 -13.23 1.67
CA VAL A 744 19.69 -13.95 2.91
C VAL A 744 19.83 -15.46 2.86
#